data_AF-A0A364LM09-F1
#
_entry.id   AF-A0A364LM09-F1
#
_cell.length_a   1.000
_cell.length_b   1.000
_cell.length_c   1.000
_cell.angle_alpha   90.00
_cell.angle_beta   90.00
_cell.angle_gamma   90.00
#
_symmetry.space_group_name_H-M   'P 1'
#
loop_
_entity.id
_entity.type
_entity.pdbx_description
1 polymer ?
#
loop_
_entity_poly.entity_id
_entity_poly.type
_entity_poly.pdbx_seq_one_letter_code
_entity_poly.pdbx_strand_id
1 'polypeptide(L)'
;MITVKQLKDFLTTFKDAPIELPPGLDVETIKAIQDESQYSFSFFSRFIARDESSVLSASVVQEIRHYLALRWKMLKTEQIAYTRFPFLPINQFCLKVAEGIAGQGEAVCQILMPGLTGLNRACFSLKSETEHNGHFEVENFIVNQNYTKLIPIQEVFETAALDSNHVLLDFQPEGTKLSYELGGQDFLNLANVAGDASRAFIQALKQNHIQRYDNNSLGFAIKKLATELKKASVSDAGSEELANNKVLGDAVKSFYTLWKQLPAELSMPQEQCTASGEICFVKDIKVETYGYDLPLESYFLTLFFHMQLAITEEEGRRVLAEDVFPCADQLSNILSEFLNQYPALYHILIQNNRDEPVEKLPAMADLLPAVLEVLPQRPPVFDGEGNLDSQFMQLLIESNCGVPARPEGLVFIAERIKSYSCLMRLKNTPALLSSVTPLIHDRLAAFPYESSLHRLFSFVPEAQQQVIIKAHVKKLIQEYNTLEKYNLLKFYLKSAPFNFLKQQYAETLAPDIHTVDDFCALTKKVDSSILDLVFEKLQNKYTALLGSYENTLKVLPLLTETGGQRKTIINFVSPHLYEWITPDNFYFFEAWVKCSVIVANHIKTRIDSFKTWLKEYIRWQTCFPVQDILREQLFTQFLTGVNDSAMLLSVVKTTSGLERLTVIAKYTSLISSKELFTQFAKLISEQDKERYLDLIPWERFIGSVSELTELKTLFSWETIQKLIPFRLTAAQLNCTEEEFSALLPRYSPQEKALLDKFDCNYAIEELKRYLDEGYPPLFGPRLLADKQKTATQLIEAMKSKHLTSLEKIKALQTALLDLDYRYHSPRGRLEQIISGILKGKTPSAYSSNSAAMFARYEQIPEHEERLNPLRHGN
;
A
#
# COMPACT_ATOMS: atom_id res chain seq x y z
N MET A 1 37.77 -23.48 25.18
CA MET A 1 36.38 -23.80 24.80
C MET A 1 35.59 -23.98 26.08
N ILE A 2 34.56 -23.17 26.27
CA ILE A 2 33.69 -23.15 27.45
C ILE A 2 32.72 -24.35 27.47
N THR A 3 32.49 -24.93 28.64
CA THR A 3 31.49 -25.99 28.86
C THR A 3 30.13 -25.43 29.27
N VAL A 4 29.06 -26.22 29.11
CA VAL A 4 27.72 -25.87 29.60
C VAL A 4 27.74 -25.61 31.11
N LYS A 5 28.46 -26.44 31.88
CA LYS A 5 28.65 -26.22 33.32
C LYS A 5 29.28 -24.86 33.62
N GLN A 6 30.36 -24.49 32.94
CA GLN A 6 31.02 -23.20 33.15
C GLN A 6 30.09 -22.02 32.86
N LEU A 7 29.33 -22.09 31.75
CA LEU A 7 28.35 -21.06 31.42
C LEU A 7 27.26 -20.94 32.51
N LYS A 8 26.78 -22.07 33.03
CA LYS A 8 25.81 -22.11 34.14
C LYS A 8 26.38 -21.52 35.42
N ASP A 9 27.60 -21.89 35.79
CA ASP A 9 28.28 -21.39 36.99
C ASP A 9 28.49 -19.87 36.92
N PHE A 10 28.90 -19.34 35.75
CA PHE A 10 28.98 -17.90 35.51
C PHE A 10 27.61 -17.24 35.65
N LEU A 11 26.57 -17.81 35.03
CA LEU A 11 25.23 -17.23 35.08
C LEU A 11 24.71 -17.14 36.51
N THR A 12 24.86 -18.21 37.31
CA THR A 12 24.48 -18.20 38.73
C THR A 12 25.30 -17.18 39.53
N THR A 13 26.59 -17.03 39.25
CA THR A 13 27.46 -16.10 39.97
C THR A 13 27.07 -14.64 39.73
N PHE A 14 26.79 -14.26 38.48
CA PHE A 14 26.60 -12.85 38.11
C PHE A 14 25.13 -12.41 38.09
N LYS A 15 24.17 -13.32 37.88
CA LYS A 15 22.75 -12.96 37.82
C LYS A 15 22.21 -12.47 39.17
N ASP A 16 22.69 -13.06 40.26
CA ASP A 16 22.24 -12.75 41.62
C ASP A 16 23.18 -11.74 42.32
N ALA A 17 24.21 -11.25 41.63
CA ALA A 17 25.13 -10.25 42.16
C ALA A 17 24.42 -8.88 42.30
N PRO A 18 24.69 -8.13 43.38
CA PRO A 18 24.09 -6.81 43.56
C PRO A 18 24.56 -5.86 42.46
N ILE A 19 23.63 -5.07 41.91
CA ILE A 19 23.95 -4.00 40.97
C ILE A 19 24.21 -2.73 41.79
N GLU A 20 25.48 -2.32 41.87
CA GLU A 20 25.89 -1.10 42.56
C GLU A 20 25.71 0.11 41.65
N LEU A 21 24.55 0.78 41.76
CA LEU A 21 24.24 1.96 40.97
C LEU A 21 24.60 3.25 41.72
N PRO A 22 25.14 4.28 41.03
CA PRO A 22 25.38 5.58 41.64
C PRO A 22 24.11 6.21 42.21
N PRO A 23 24.22 6.98 43.31
CA PRO A 23 23.09 7.73 43.84
C PRO A 23 22.63 8.81 42.85
N GLY A 24 21.33 9.05 42.76
CA GLY A 24 20.74 10.14 41.96
C GLY A 24 20.38 9.78 40.51
N LEU A 25 20.52 8.52 40.08
CA LEU A 25 19.95 8.06 38.81
C LEU A 25 18.41 8.07 38.85
N ASP A 26 17.80 8.44 37.72
CA ASP A 26 16.35 8.41 37.59
C ASP A 26 15.82 6.97 37.50
N VAL A 27 14.53 6.80 37.85
CA VAL A 27 13.87 5.49 37.94
C VAL A 27 13.82 4.79 36.56
N GLU A 28 13.74 5.54 35.47
CA GLU A 28 13.65 4.96 34.12
C GLU A 28 15.00 4.39 33.68
N THR A 29 16.10 5.11 33.93
CA THR A 29 17.46 4.64 33.68
C THR A 29 17.76 3.38 34.49
N ILE A 30 17.47 3.38 35.79
CA ILE A 30 17.67 2.19 36.66
C ILE A 30 16.92 0.98 36.08
N LYS A 31 15.65 1.18 35.70
CA LYS A 31 14.83 0.13 35.12
C LYS A 31 15.38 -0.37 33.77
N ALA A 32 15.85 0.53 32.90
CA ALA A 32 16.42 0.16 31.61
C ALA A 32 17.69 -0.69 31.77
N ILE A 33 18.56 -0.36 32.75
CA ILE A 33 19.76 -1.15 33.07
C ILE A 33 19.38 -2.56 33.55
N GLN A 34 18.38 -2.64 34.43
CA GLN A 34 17.88 -3.92 34.98
C GLN A 34 17.25 -4.78 33.89
N ASP A 35 16.39 -4.21 33.06
CA ASP A 35 15.71 -4.93 31.97
C ASP A 35 16.72 -5.44 30.93
N GLU A 36 17.72 -4.62 30.56
CA GLU A 36 18.80 -5.04 29.65
C GLU A 36 19.59 -6.20 30.24
N SER A 37 20.01 -6.09 31.51
CA SER A 37 20.73 -7.15 32.21
C SER A 37 19.92 -8.44 32.25
N GLN A 38 18.64 -8.36 32.62
CA GLN A 38 17.75 -9.51 32.73
C GLN A 38 17.52 -10.19 31.38
N TYR A 39 17.33 -9.41 30.31
CA TYR A 39 17.21 -9.94 28.96
C TYR A 39 18.50 -10.65 28.53
N SER A 40 19.65 -10.01 28.73
CA SER A 40 20.96 -10.56 28.40
C SER A 40 21.21 -11.88 29.13
N PHE A 41 20.99 -11.96 30.45
CA PHE A 41 21.10 -13.23 31.17
C PHE A 41 20.13 -14.30 30.63
N SER A 42 18.90 -13.92 30.28
CA SER A 42 17.91 -14.84 29.70
C SER A 42 18.32 -15.33 28.32
N PHE A 43 19.01 -14.51 27.53
CA PHE A 43 19.58 -14.93 26.26
C PHE A 43 20.63 -16.03 26.44
N PHE A 44 21.46 -15.98 27.49
CA PHE A 44 22.50 -17.00 27.70
C PHE A 44 21.97 -18.27 28.39
N SER A 45 20.96 -18.15 29.26
CA SER A 45 20.42 -19.29 30.01
C SER A 45 19.88 -20.42 29.11
N ARG A 46 19.42 -20.08 27.90
CA ARG A 46 18.90 -21.06 26.93
C ARG A 46 19.94 -22.06 26.42
N PHE A 47 21.23 -21.76 26.55
CA PHE A 47 22.30 -22.68 26.15
C PHE A 47 22.64 -23.69 27.25
N ILE A 48 21.99 -23.59 28.42
CA ILE A 48 22.16 -24.52 29.52
C ILE A 48 21.26 -25.74 29.28
N ALA A 49 21.77 -26.71 28.53
CA ALA A 49 21.12 -28.00 28.30
C ALA A 49 21.37 -28.99 29.45
N ARG A 50 20.66 -30.14 29.47
CA ARG A 50 20.75 -31.14 30.56
C ARG A 50 22.12 -31.83 30.69
N ASP A 51 22.93 -31.85 29.64
CA ASP A 51 24.29 -32.41 29.70
C ASP A 51 25.30 -31.29 29.99
N GLU A 52 25.55 -31.07 31.29
CA GLU A 52 26.46 -30.05 31.78
C GLU A 52 27.93 -30.30 31.41
N SER A 53 28.29 -31.54 31.07
CA SER A 53 29.66 -31.92 30.71
C SER A 53 30.03 -31.58 29.27
N SER A 54 29.04 -31.27 28.44
CA SER A 54 29.24 -30.94 27.04
C SER A 54 29.92 -29.58 26.83
N VAL A 55 30.80 -29.51 25.83
CA VAL A 55 31.37 -28.26 25.31
C VAL A 55 30.33 -27.57 24.44
N LEU A 56 30.23 -26.24 24.50
CA LEU A 56 29.32 -25.51 23.61
C LEU A 56 29.67 -25.78 22.14
N SER A 57 28.65 -26.07 21.33
CA SER A 57 28.83 -26.31 19.90
C SER A 57 29.32 -25.06 19.17
N ALA A 58 30.00 -25.23 18.04
CA ALA A 58 30.45 -24.12 17.21
C ALA A 58 29.31 -23.17 16.78
N SER A 59 28.11 -23.72 16.54
CA SER A 59 26.92 -22.93 16.21
C SER A 59 26.47 -22.03 17.38
N VAL A 60 26.48 -22.55 18.61
CA VAL A 60 26.14 -21.78 19.82
C VAL A 60 27.18 -20.70 20.07
N VAL A 61 28.48 -21.02 19.92
CA VAL A 61 29.55 -20.03 20.07
C VAL A 61 29.41 -18.90 19.04
N GLN A 62 29.08 -19.22 17.78
CA GLN A 62 28.84 -18.21 16.74
C GLN A 62 27.64 -17.32 17.08
N GLU A 63 26.59 -17.89 17.66
CA GLU A 63 25.42 -17.15 18.08
C GLU A 63 25.69 -16.22 19.27
N ILE A 64 26.49 -16.66 20.24
CA ILE A 64 26.99 -15.82 21.34
C ILE A 64 27.81 -14.65 20.80
N ARG A 65 28.72 -14.91 19.86
CA ARG A 65 29.56 -13.87 19.23
C ARG A 65 28.70 -12.83 18.51
N HIS A 66 27.70 -13.29 17.75
CA HIS A 66 26.76 -12.40 17.09
C HIS A 66 26.01 -11.50 18.08
N TYR A 67 25.57 -12.08 19.21
CA TYR A 67 24.90 -11.31 20.25
C TYR A 67 25.78 -10.28 20.92
N LEU A 68 27.01 -10.65 21.31
CA LEU A 68 27.98 -9.70 21.88
C LEU A 68 28.30 -8.55 20.90
N ALA A 69 28.42 -8.88 19.61
CA ALA A 69 28.61 -7.88 18.55
C ALA A 69 27.42 -6.92 18.43
N LEU A 70 26.19 -7.44 18.45
CA LEU A 70 24.98 -6.62 18.43
C LEU A 70 24.87 -5.75 19.69
N ARG A 71 25.15 -6.33 20.87
CA ARG A 71 25.14 -5.62 22.15
C ARG A 71 26.13 -4.45 22.13
N TRP A 72 27.35 -4.66 21.67
CA TRP A 72 28.34 -3.59 21.51
C TRP A 72 27.88 -2.52 20.52
N LYS A 73 27.40 -2.92 19.34
CA LYS A 73 26.94 -2.00 18.29
C LYS A 73 25.86 -1.03 18.80
N MET A 74 24.92 -1.51 19.64
CA MET A 74 23.82 -0.72 20.17
C MET A 74 24.20 0.08 21.43
N LEU A 75 25.03 -0.49 22.30
CA LEU A 75 25.25 0.05 23.65
C LEU A 75 26.59 0.76 23.84
N LYS A 76 27.48 0.80 22.84
CA LYS A 76 28.83 1.40 22.96
C LYS A 76 28.85 2.87 23.40
N THR A 77 27.81 3.64 23.08
CA THR A 77 27.63 5.04 23.48
C THR A 77 26.95 5.18 24.85
N GLU A 78 26.28 4.13 25.32
CA GLU A 78 25.48 4.16 26.54
C GLU A 78 26.34 3.95 27.78
N GLN A 79 25.82 4.37 28.93
CA GLN A 79 26.52 4.36 30.21
C GLN A 79 26.85 2.94 30.70
N ILE A 80 26.13 1.93 30.19
CA ILE A 80 26.34 0.51 30.50
C ILE A 80 27.34 -0.20 29.60
N ALA A 81 28.02 0.51 28.68
CA ALA A 81 29.07 -0.07 27.85
C ALA A 81 30.18 -0.73 28.69
N TYR A 82 30.85 -1.74 28.14
CA TYR A 82 31.85 -2.55 28.87
C TYR A 82 32.93 -1.70 29.57
N THR A 83 33.49 -0.70 28.90
CA THR A 83 34.54 0.17 29.47
C THR A 83 33.99 1.39 30.22
N ARG A 84 32.67 1.58 30.26
CA ARG A 84 32.01 2.68 30.98
C ARG A 84 31.45 2.21 32.31
N PHE A 85 30.98 0.97 32.39
CA PHE A 85 30.54 0.32 33.62
C PHE A 85 31.14 -1.08 33.73
N PRO A 86 32.47 -1.19 33.97
CA PRO A 86 33.18 -2.48 33.92
C PRO A 86 32.65 -3.47 34.94
N PHE A 87 32.32 -3.04 36.16
CA PHE A 87 31.86 -3.92 37.25
C PHE A 87 30.36 -4.23 37.22
N LEU A 88 29.62 -3.77 36.21
CA LEU A 88 28.22 -4.16 36.03
C LEU A 88 28.14 -5.69 35.88
N PRO A 89 27.32 -6.41 36.68
CA PRO A 89 27.35 -7.88 36.67
C PRO A 89 27.14 -8.51 35.29
N ILE A 90 26.28 -7.95 34.44
CA ILE A 90 26.11 -8.45 33.08
C ILE A 90 27.33 -8.22 32.18
N ASN A 91 28.09 -7.14 32.39
CA ASN A 91 29.33 -6.87 31.66
C ASN A 91 30.43 -7.85 32.06
N GLN A 92 30.57 -8.11 33.35
CA GLN A 92 31.50 -9.13 33.88
C GLN A 92 31.13 -10.54 33.42
N PHE A 93 29.84 -10.87 33.40
CA PHE A 93 29.35 -12.12 32.82
C PHE A 93 29.73 -12.24 31.34
N CYS A 94 29.45 -11.23 30.52
CA CYS A 94 29.81 -11.23 29.10
C CYS A 94 31.33 -11.36 28.91
N LEU A 95 32.13 -10.71 29.74
CA LEU A 95 33.59 -10.82 29.75
C LEU A 95 34.03 -12.27 29.99
N LYS A 96 33.52 -12.93 31.04
CA LYS A 96 33.86 -14.32 31.34
C LYS A 96 33.43 -15.28 30.23
N VAL A 97 32.31 -15.02 29.57
CA VAL A 97 31.88 -15.77 28.39
C VAL A 97 32.84 -15.55 27.22
N ALA A 98 33.24 -14.31 26.95
CA ALA A 98 34.21 -13.98 25.90
C ALA A 98 35.57 -14.64 26.12
N GLU A 99 36.08 -14.62 27.37
CA GLU A 99 37.30 -15.35 27.78
C GLU A 99 37.18 -16.85 27.51
N GLY A 100 36.02 -17.46 27.81
CA GLY A 100 35.79 -18.90 27.60
C GLY A 100 35.71 -19.34 26.13
N ILE A 101 35.33 -18.44 25.22
CA ILE A 101 35.16 -18.73 23.79
C ILE A 101 36.29 -18.19 22.91
N ALA A 102 37.23 -17.43 23.46
CA ALA A 102 38.36 -16.88 22.72
C ALA A 102 39.29 -17.97 22.18
N GLY A 103 39.74 -17.78 20.93
CA GLY A 103 40.80 -18.59 20.34
C GLY A 103 42.18 -18.29 20.91
N GLN A 104 43.17 -19.16 20.63
CA GLN A 104 44.54 -19.00 21.15
C GLN A 104 45.20 -17.67 20.73
N GLY A 105 44.98 -17.20 19.50
CA GLY A 105 45.53 -15.94 18.99
C GLY A 105 44.56 -14.76 18.94
N GLU A 106 43.32 -14.95 19.41
CA GLU A 106 42.27 -13.94 19.36
C GLU A 106 42.19 -13.17 20.68
N ALA A 107 42.12 -11.84 20.63
CA ALA A 107 41.98 -11.01 21.82
C ALA A 107 40.52 -11.00 22.32
N VAL A 108 40.31 -11.18 23.62
CA VAL A 108 38.99 -11.19 24.28
C VAL A 108 38.24 -9.88 24.02
N CYS A 109 38.94 -8.75 24.02
CA CYS A 109 38.35 -7.44 23.75
C CYS A 109 37.75 -7.34 22.34
N GLN A 110 38.28 -8.06 21.33
CA GLN A 110 37.71 -8.08 19.97
C GLN A 110 36.43 -8.90 19.86
N ILE A 111 36.18 -9.80 20.81
CA ILE A 111 34.94 -10.57 20.91
C ILE A 111 33.85 -9.72 21.57
N LEU A 112 34.20 -9.03 22.66
CA LEU A 112 33.28 -8.14 23.38
C LEU A 112 32.95 -6.88 22.59
N MET A 113 33.96 -6.29 21.97
CA MET A 113 33.89 -5.01 21.27
C MET A 113 34.43 -5.18 19.84
N PRO A 114 33.67 -5.82 18.93
CA PRO A 114 34.11 -6.00 17.55
C PRO A 114 34.33 -4.65 16.87
N GLY A 115 35.42 -4.55 16.10
CA GLY A 115 35.88 -3.31 15.47
C GLY A 115 37.10 -2.68 16.13
N LEU A 116 37.52 -3.18 17.29
CA LEU A 116 38.80 -2.81 17.89
C LEU A 116 39.98 -3.32 17.04
N THR A 117 40.83 -2.39 16.63
CA THR A 117 41.98 -2.62 15.75
C THR A 117 43.32 -2.61 16.49
N GLY A 118 43.37 -2.05 17.70
CA GLY A 118 44.60 -1.96 18.49
C GLY A 118 44.47 -1.04 19.71
N LEU A 119 45.61 -0.63 20.25
CA LEU A 119 45.71 0.40 21.28
C LEU A 119 45.80 1.79 20.64
N ASN A 120 45.55 2.84 21.42
CA ASN A 120 45.69 4.23 21.00
C ASN A 120 47.15 4.70 20.97
N ARG A 121 48.04 3.78 20.59
CA ARG A 121 49.48 3.89 20.36
C ARG A 121 49.92 2.67 19.54
N ALA A 122 51.19 2.62 19.14
CA ALA A 122 51.74 1.42 18.51
C ALA A 122 51.55 0.19 19.43
N CYS A 123 51.03 -0.89 18.86
CA CYS A 123 50.70 -2.13 19.55
C CYS A 123 51.26 -3.30 18.74
N PHE A 124 51.94 -4.23 19.41
CA PHE A 124 52.49 -5.42 18.76
C PHE A 124 51.45 -6.53 18.68
N SER A 125 50.72 -6.76 19.77
CA SER A 125 49.65 -7.74 19.83
C SER A 125 48.64 -7.32 20.88
N LEU A 126 47.41 -7.09 20.44
CA LEU A 126 46.33 -6.65 21.33
C LEU A 126 46.11 -7.66 22.45
N LYS A 127 46.10 -8.96 22.13
CA LYS A 127 45.94 -10.04 23.12
C LYS A 127 47.00 -9.98 24.22
N SER A 128 48.28 -9.89 23.86
CA SER A 128 49.38 -9.93 24.85
C SER A 128 49.47 -8.66 25.69
N GLU A 129 49.01 -7.53 25.17
CA GLU A 129 49.06 -6.25 25.89
C GLU A 129 47.82 -6.00 26.74
N THR A 130 46.69 -6.65 26.45
CA THR A 130 45.45 -6.47 27.21
C THR A 130 45.14 -7.62 28.17
N GLU A 131 45.75 -8.79 27.99
CA GLU A 131 45.41 -9.98 28.77
C GLU A 131 46.57 -10.50 29.63
N HIS A 132 46.29 -10.71 30.93
CA HIS A 132 47.16 -11.41 31.85
C HIS A 132 46.55 -12.79 32.18
N ASN A 133 47.28 -13.87 31.87
CA ASN A 133 46.78 -15.25 32.03
C ASN A 133 45.42 -15.52 31.35
N GLY A 134 45.14 -14.83 30.24
CA GLY A 134 43.88 -14.95 29.48
C GLY A 134 42.69 -14.17 30.07
N HIS A 135 42.92 -13.35 31.10
CA HIS A 135 41.93 -12.42 31.64
C HIS A 135 42.13 -11.02 31.05
N PHE A 136 41.06 -10.42 30.55
CA PHE A 136 41.07 -9.03 30.08
C PHE A 136 40.57 -8.08 31.17
N GLU A 137 41.46 -7.23 31.69
CA GLU A 137 41.18 -6.22 32.73
C GLU A 137 40.50 -4.99 32.11
N VAL A 138 39.21 -5.14 31.76
CA VAL A 138 38.42 -4.11 31.07
C VAL A 138 38.38 -2.76 31.82
N GLU A 139 38.52 -2.78 33.14
CA GLU A 139 38.61 -1.62 34.00
C GLU A 139 39.82 -0.72 33.69
N ASN A 140 40.91 -1.27 33.14
CA ASN A 140 42.14 -0.54 32.82
C ASN A 140 42.09 0.19 31.48
N PHE A 141 40.98 0.06 30.74
CA PHE A 141 40.83 0.64 29.40
C PHE A 141 39.55 1.46 29.25
N ILE A 142 39.64 2.48 28.40
CA ILE A 142 38.47 3.10 27.75
C ILE A 142 38.60 2.92 26.24
N VAL A 143 37.50 3.09 25.51
CA VAL A 143 37.56 3.12 24.04
C VAL A 143 37.69 4.56 23.58
N ASN A 144 38.48 4.79 22.52
CA ASN A 144 38.58 6.10 21.90
C ASN A 144 37.25 6.56 21.30
N GLN A 145 37.14 7.85 21.01
CA GLN A 145 35.93 8.48 20.47
C GLN A 145 35.42 7.87 19.17
N ASN A 146 36.30 7.24 18.38
CA ASN A 146 35.95 6.54 17.15
C ASN A 146 35.46 5.10 17.36
N TYR A 147 35.54 4.59 18.59
CA TYR A 147 35.20 3.21 18.94
C TYR A 147 36.07 2.13 18.26
N THR A 148 37.32 2.46 17.91
CA THR A 148 38.23 1.60 17.11
C THR A 148 39.51 1.21 17.82
N LYS A 149 39.92 1.92 18.88
CA LYS A 149 41.15 1.67 19.63
C LYS A 149 40.90 1.73 21.14
N LEU A 150 41.65 0.95 21.91
CA LEU A 150 41.64 1.03 23.38
C LEU A 150 42.68 2.03 23.88
N ILE A 151 42.32 2.83 24.87
CA ILE A 151 43.21 3.77 25.56
C ILE A 151 43.57 3.15 26.92
N PRO A 152 44.84 2.82 27.17
CA PRO A 152 45.30 2.31 28.46
C PRO A 152 45.32 3.44 29.49
N ILE A 153 44.41 3.39 30.46
CA ILE A 153 44.14 4.52 31.36
C ILE A 153 45.37 4.82 32.23
N GLN A 154 45.88 3.83 32.95
CA GLN A 154 47.02 3.97 33.85
C GLN A 154 48.26 4.50 33.11
N GLU A 155 48.58 3.91 31.96
CA GLU A 155 49.75 4.27 31.15
C GLU A 155 49.70 5.74 30.70
N VAL A 156 48.51 6.22 30.32
CA VAL A 156 48.30 7.63 29.95
C VAL A 156 48.51 8.56 31.14
N PHE A 157 47.96 8.24 32.32
CA PHE A 157 48.15 9.05 33.52
C PHE A 157 49.61 9.10 33.98
N GLU A 158 50.30 7.96 33.98
CA GLU A 158 51.73 7.88 34.31
C GLU A 158 52.58 8.68 33.33
N THR A 159 52.33 8.53 32.02
CA THR A 159 53.04 9.27 30.98
C THR A 159 52.78 10.78 31.06
N ALA A 160 51.53 11.18 31.31
CA ALA A 160 51.14 12.58 31.48
C ALA A 160 51.76 13.22 32.72
N ALA A 161 51.92 12.46 33.81
CA ALA A 161 52.57 12.94 35.03
C ALA A 161 54.08 13.18 34.85
N LEU A 162 54.73 12.38 34.00
CA LEU A 162 56.15 12.53 33.66
C LEU A 162 56.41 13.75 32.77
N ASP A 163 55.70 13.85 31.65
CA ASP A 163 55.71 15.04 30.80
C ASP A 163 54.40 15.16 30.01
N SER A 164 53.68 16.26 30.25
CA SER A 164 52.47 16.63 29.52
C SER A 164 52.65 16.64 27.99
N ASN A 165 53.86 16.88 27.48
CA ASN A 165 54.16 16.93 26.05
C ASN A 165 53.97 15.58 25.33
N HIS A 166 53.97 14.47 26.06
CA HIS A 166 53.72 13.15 25.47
C HIS A 166 52.25 12.88 25.18
N VAL A 167 51.34 13.68 25.76
CA VAL A 167 49.90 13.41 25.77
C VAL A 167 49.09 14.58 25.21
N LEU A 168 49.52 15.84 25.41
CA LEU A 168 48.86 17.04 24.92
C LEU A 168 49.66 17.66 23.76
N LEU A 169 49.11 17.70 22.54
CA LEU A 169 49.78 18.34 21.39
C LEU A 169 49.75 19.87 21.45
N ASP A 170 48.83 20.43 22.23
CA ASP A 170 48.52 21.84 22.21
C ASP A 170 49.77 22.70 22.45
N PHE A 171 49.89 23.80 21.70
CA PHE A 171 50.96 24.79 21.88
C PHE A 171 52.42 24.29 21.67
N GLN A 172 52.62 23.01 21.34
CA GLN A 172 53.94 22.46 21.03
C GLN A 172 54.43 22.84 19.62
N PRO A 173 55.76 22.84 19.37
CA PRO A 173 56.32 23.02 18.03
C PRO A 173 55.88 21.95 17.03
N GLU A 174 55.79 22.31 15.74
CA GLU A 174 55.47 21.39 14.66
C GLU A 174 56.46 20.22 14.58
N GLY A 175 55.94 19.00 14.40
CA GLY A 175 56.75 17.78 14.31
C GLY A 175 56.93 17.01 15.63
N THR A 176 56.36 17.50 16.74
CA THR A 176 56.37 16.78 18.02
C THR A 176 55.56 15.49 17.91
N LYS A 177 56.17 14.35 18.26
CA LYS A 177 55.51 13.04 18.25
C LYS A 177 54.85 12.77 19.60
N LEU A 178 53.53 12.69 19.58
CA LEU A 178 52.76 12.21 20.74
C LEU A 178 52.95 10.71 20.95
N SER A 179 52.87 10.29 22.21
CA SER A 179 52.81 8.88 22.58
C SER A 179 51.41 8.30 22.35
N TYR A 180 50.37 9.15 22.42
CA TYR A 180 48.96 8.76 22.24
C TYR A 180 48.20 9.77 21.37
N GLU A 181 47.32 9.27 20.52
CA GLU A 181 46.45 10.09 19.65
C GLU A 181 45.11 10.35 20.34
N LEU A 182 45.07 11.24 21.34
CA LEU A 182 43.85 11.53 22.11
C LEU A 182 43.08 12.72 21.54
N GLY A 183 41.80 12.51 21.24
CA GLY A 183 40.85 13.56 20.83
C GLY A 183 40.18 14.28 22.01
N GLY A 184 39.37 15.29 21.71
CA GLY A 184 38.67 16.08 22.73
C GLY A 184 37.74 15.25 23.62
N GLN A 185 37.00 14.29 23.04
CA GLN A 185 36.11 13.42 23.81
C GLN A 185 36.88 12.37 24.62
N ASP A 186 38.06 11.95 24.16
CA ASP A 186 38.93 11.03 24.90
C ASP A 186 39.39 11.67 26.21
N PHE A 187 39.77 12.95 26.20
CA PHE A 187 40.12 13.69 27.42
C PHE A 187 38.95 13.88 28.37
N LEU A 188 37.73 14.08 27.87
CA LEU A 188 36.53 14.11 28.72
C LEU A 188 36.28 12.75 29.37
N ASN A 189 36.42 11.66 28.61
CA ASN A 189 36.26 10.31 29.15
C ASN A 189 37.33 10.01 30.21
N LEU A 190 38.59 10.37 29.96
CA LEU A 190 39.69 10.26 30.92
C LEU A 190 39.46 11.12 32.17
N ALA A 191 38.93 12.34 32.02
CA ALA A 191 38.62 13.20 33.16
C ALA A 191 37.56 12.58 34.07
N ASN A 192 36.60 11.82 33.54
CA ASN A 192 35.51 11.26 34.31
C ASN A 192 35.75 9.82 34.82
N VAL A 193 36.83 9.17 34.38
CA VAL A 193 37.03 7.72 34.55
C VAL A 193 37.25 7.26 36.00
N ALA A 194 37.79 8.13 36.85
CA ALA A 194 38.02 7.91 38.28
C ALA A 194 37.33 8.99 39.14
N GLY A 195 36.23 9.57 38.64
CA GLY A 195 35.46 10.59 39.36
C GLY A 195 36.26 11.87 39.64
N ASP A 196 36.21 12.36 40.87
CA ASP A 196 36.87 13.61 41.29
C ASP A 196 38.40 13.55 41.11
N ALA A 197 39.01 12.39 41.37
CA ALA A 197 40.46 12.23 41.28
C ALA A 197 40.97 12.46 39.85
N SER A 198 40.36 11.81 38.85
CA SER A 198 40.75 12.01 37.45
C SER A 198 40.39 13.40 36.92
N ARG A 199 39.29 14.00 37.40
CA ARG A 199 38.92 15.38 37.03
C ARG A 199 39.98 16.37 37.51
N ALA A 200 40.36 16.27 38.77
CA ALA A 200 41.41 17.10 39.35
C ALA A 200 42.75 16.91 38.62
N PHE A 201 43.12 15.66 38.32
CA PHE A 201 44.34 15.35 37.57
C PHE A 201 44.33 15.97 36.18
N ILE A 202 43.30 15.71 35.36
CA ILE A 202 43.25 16.21 33.97
C ILE A 202 43.17 17.74 33.94
N GLN A 203 42.46 18.36 34.88
CA GLN A 203 42.42 19.82 35.02
C GLN A 203 43.82 20.39 35.35
N ALA A 204 44.50 19.83 36.35
CA ALA A 204 45.85 20.25 36.71
C ALA A 204 46.85 20.00 35.57
N LEU A 205 46.75 18.88 34.86
CA LEU A 205 47.57 18.56 33.69
C LEU A 205 47.45 19.63 32.62
N LYS A 206 46.21 19.97 32.22
CA LYS A 206 45.95 21.01 31.21
C LYS A 206 46.46 22.38 31.66
N GLN A 207 46.24 22.74 32.93
CA GLN A 207 46.68 24.03 33.47
C GLN A 207 48.22 24.13 33.53
N ASN A 208 48.90 23.10 34.04
CA ASN A 208 50.37 23.02 34.09
C ASN A 208 50.97 23.06 32.67
N HIS A 209 50.36 22.36 31.71
CA HIS A 209 50.79 22.37 30.32
C HIS A 209 50.64 23.76 29.69
N ILE A 210 49.47 24.40 29.85
CA ILE A 210 49.23 25.75 29.34
C ILE A 210 50.24 26.73 29.93
N GLN A 211 50.46 26.73 31.24
CA GLN A 211 51.42 27.63 31.91
C GLN A 211 52.85 27.52 31.38
N ARG A 212 53.26 26.36 30.85
CA ARG A 212 54.59 26.15 30.26
C ARG A 212 54.77 26.89 28.92
N TYR A 213 53.69 27.08 28.17
CA TYR A 213 53.69 27.69 26.83
C TYR A 213 53.05 29.07 26.77
N ASP A 214 52.29 29.44 27.79
CA ASP A 214 51.60 30.73 27.87
C ASP A 214 52.61 31.87 27.97
N ASN A 215 52.65 32.70 26.95
CA ASN A 215 53.47 33.91 26.89
C ASN A 215 52.72 35.15 27.41
N ASN A 216 51.55 34.97 28.02
CA ASN A 216 50.62 36.00 28.48
C ASN A 216 50.22 37.00 27.38
N SER A 217 50.16 36.56 26.12
CA SER A 217 49.79 37.43 25.00
C SER A 217 48.36 37.22 24.53
N LEU A 218 47.75 38.26 23.94
CA LEU A 218 46.44 38.17 23.33
C LEU A 218 46.41 37.11 22.22
N GLY A 219 47.47 37.05 21.40
CA GLY A 219 47.63 36.01 20.38
C GLY A 219 47.59 34.58 20.96
N PHE A 220 48.15 34.35 22.14
CA PHE A 220 48.08 33.05 22.81
C PHE A 220 46.67 32.76 23.34
N ALA A 221 45.98 33.75 23.90
CA ALA A 221 44.58 33.59 24.33
C ALA A 221 43.65 33.24 23.16
N ILE A 222 43.83 33.89 22.00
CA ILE A 222 43.10 33.57 20.76
C ILE A 222 43.48 32.18 20.26
N LYS A 223 44.77 31.81 20.28
CA LYS A 223 45.24 30.47 19.88
C LYS A 223 44.61 29.39 20.75
N LYS A 224 44.51 29.62 22.05
CA LYS A 224 43.87 28.72 23.01
C LYS A 224 42.38 28.56 22.70
N LEU A 225 41.66 29.67 22.44
CA LEU A 225 40.26 29.62 22.02
C LEU A 225 40.08 28.83 20.71
N ALA A 226 40.89 29.14 19.69
CA ALA A 226 40.85 28.45 18.41
C ALA A 226 41.10 26.94 18.55
N THR A 227 42.05 26.54 19.39
CA THR A 227 42.38 25.13 19.65
C THR A 227 41.20 24.39 20.31
N GLU A 228 40.55 24.98 21.31
CA GLU A 228 39.39 24.36 21.97
C GLU A 228 38.14 24.34 21.06
N LEU A 229 37.95 25.35 20.21
CA LEU A 229 36.92 25.33 19.17
C LEU A 229 37.14 24.20 18.17
N LYS A 230 38.41 23.96 17.76
CA LYS A 230 38.75 22.83 16.89
C LYS A 230 38.36 21.51 17.52
N LYS A 231 38.73 21.30 18.79
CA LYS A 231 38.42 20.07 19.55
C LYS A 231 36.93 19.85 19.75
N ALA A 232 36.15 20.92 19.89
CA ALA A 232 34.71 20.82 20.05
C ALA A 232 33.93 20.71 18.73
N SER A 233 34.61 20.85 17.59
CA SER A 233 34.00 20.78 16.26
C SER A 233 33.79 19.36 15.77
N VAL A 234 33.07 19.20 14.64
CA VAL A 234 32.89 17.92 13.94
C VAL A 234 34.21 17.25 13.52
N SER A 235 35.29 18.04 13.39
CA SER A 235 36.61 17.48 13.08
C SER A 235 37.22 16.69 14.25
N ASP A 236 36.61 16.77 15.44
CA ASP A 236 37.03 16.06 16.65
C ASP A 236 35.81 15.60 17.48
N ALA A 237 35.42 16.32 18.54
CA ALA A 237 34.41 15.84 19.52
C ALA A 237 32.95 16.24 19.23
N GLY A 238 32.70 17.10 18.24
CA GLY A 238 31.37 17.61 17.87
C GLY A 238 30.64 16.74 16.85
N SER A 239 29.37 17.05 16.57
CA SER A 239 28.59 16.45 15.47
C SER A 239 28.43 17.43 14.31
N GLU A 240 27.88 16.96 13.18
CA GLU A 240 27.52 17.82 12.05
C GLU A 240 26.54 18.94 12.42
N GLU A 241 25.67 18.67 13.40
CA GLU A 241 24.59 19.58 13.80
C GLU A 241 24.99 20.50 14.98
N LEU A 242 25.86 20.04 15.88
CA LEU A 242 26.17 20.73 17.13
C LEU A 242 27.65 20.58 17.53
N ALA A 243 28.27 21.69 17.92
CA ALA A 243 29.56 21.65 18.61
C ALA A 243 29.40 21.05 20.01
N ASN A 244 30.45 20.39 20.50
CA ASN A 244 30.44 19.80 21.83
C ASN A 244 30.61 20.88 22.91
N ASN A 245 29.49 21.42 23.40
CA ASN A 245 29.49 22.49 24.39
C ASN A 245 30.16 22.12 25.73
N LYS A 246 30.27 20.82 26.05
CA LYS A 246 31.02 20.35 27.23
C LYS A 246 32.54 20.53 27.05
N VAL A 247 33.03 20.54 25.81
CA VAL A 247 34.44 20.79 25.47
C VAL A 247 34.71 22.30 25.41
N LEU A 248 33.89 23.08 24.68
CA LEU A 248 34.19 24.50 24.43
C LEU A 248 33.68 25.50 25.47
N GLY A 249 32.69 25.13 26.29
CA GLY A 249 31.91 26.08 27.09
C GLY A 249 32.76 26.91 28.06
N ASP A 250 33.69 26.27 28.78
CA ASP A 250 34.54 26.97 29.75
C ASP A 250 35.61 27.81 29.06
N ALA A 251 36.11 27.38 27.89
CA ALA A 251 37.09 28.12 27.10
C ALA A 251 36.49 29.43 26.55
N VAL A 252 35.28 29.37 25.98
CA VAL A 252 34.59 30.57 25.47
C VAL A 252 34.26 31.54 26.60
N LYS A 253 33.75 31.05 27.75
CA LYS A 253 33.49 31.90 28.93
C LYS A 253 34.74 32.57 29.47
N SER A 254 35.86 31.84 29.56
CA SER A 254 37.13 32.39 30.03
C SER A 254 37.64 33.48 29.08
N PHE A 255 37.57 33.24 27.77
CA PHE A 255 37.99 34.22 26.77
C PHE A 255 37.05 35.44 26.73
N TYR A 256 35.75 35.26 26.88
CA TYR A 256 34.78 36.35 26.96
C TYR A 256 35.10 37.33 28.11
N THR A 257 35.40 36.80 29.30
CA THR A 257 35.78 37.61 30.47
C THR A 257 37.05 38.40 30.19
N LEU A 258 38.06 37.75 29.61
CA LEU A 258 39.30 38.40 29.18
C LEU A 258 39.03 39.50 28.15
N TRP A 259 38.25 39.21 27.11
CA TRP A 259 37.95 40.15 26.02
C TRP A 259 37.25 41.41 26.52
N LYS A 260 36.29 41.29 27.45
CA LYS A 260 35.60 42.45 28.05
C LYS A 260 36.48 43.28 28.99
N GLN A 261 37.60 42.74 29.50
CA GLN A 261 38.55 43.47 30.34
C GLN A 261 39.59 44.26 29.52
N LEU A 262 39.75 43.96 28.23
CA LEU A 262 40.70 44.67 27.37
C LEU A 262 40.17 46.07 27.00
N PRO A 263 41.06 47.08 26.88
CA PRO A 263 40.65 48.43 26.45
C PRO A 263 40.01 48.43 25.06
N ALA A 264 38.92 49.19 24.89
CA ALA A 264 38.22 49.30 23.60
C ALA A 264 39.05 49.99 22.51
N GLU A 265 40.07 50.78 22.90
CA GLU A 265 41.05 51.42 22.01
C GLU A 265 42.37 50.63 21.88
N LEU A 266 42.38 49.32 22.17
CA LEU A 266 43.58 48.49 22.02
C LEU A 266 44.05 48.48 20.55
N SER A 267 45.24 49.02 20.32
CA SER A 267 45.85 49.14 18.98
C SER A 267 46.85 48.03 18.71
N MET A 268 47.00 47.70 17.42
CA MET A 268 48.02 46.76 16.95
C MET A 268 49.43 47.33 17.20
N PRO A 269 50.39 46.51 17.67
CA PRO A 269 51.79 46.91 17.74
C PRO A 269 52.30 47.34 16.37
N GLN A 270 53.05 48.45 16.29
CA GLN A 270 53.67 48.90 15.04
C GLN A 270 54.77 47.91 14.62
N GLU A 271 54.46 46.99 13.73
CA GLU A 271 55.48 46.20 13.04
C GLU A 271 56.16 47.04 11.94
N GLN A 272 57.45 46.79 11.70
CA GLN A 272 58.36 47.63 10.91
C GLN A 272 58.04 47.75 9.40
N CYS A 273 56.83 47.44 8.95
CA CYS A 273 56.45 47.45 7.53
C CYS A 273 54.97 47.81 7.31
N THR A 274 54.49 48.98 7.77
CA THR A 274 53.29 49.60 7.19
C THR A 274 53.50 51.10 6.98
N ALA A 275 53.38 51.51 5.73
CA ALA A 275 53.49 52.90 5.32
C ALA A 275 52.14 53.62 5.49
N SER A 276 51.71 53.92 6.72
CA SER A 276 50.85 55.07 7.04
C SER A 276 50.75 55.23 8.56
N GLY A 277 50.66 56.46 9.05
CA GLY A 277 50.50 56.77 10.49
C GLY A 277 49.08 56.53 11.02
N GLU A 278 48.31 55.59 10.47
CA GLU A 278 46.96 55.28 10.91
C GLU A 278 46.97 54.26 12.06
N ILE A 279 46.23 54.55 13.14
CA ILE A 279 46.08 53.64 14.27
C ILE A 279 45.10 52.53 13.88
N CYS A 280 45.58 51.30 13.78
CA CYS A 280 44.76 50.12 13.54
C CYS A 280 44.37 49.48 14.89
N PHE A 281 43.07 49.41 15.20
CA PHE A 281 42.59 48.74 16.41
C PHE A 281 42.47 47.24 16.21
N VAL A 282 42.79 46.46 17.26
CA VAL A 282 42.74 44.99 17.23
C VAL A 282 41.36 44.47 16.84
N LYS A 283 40.29 45.12 17.29
CA LYS A 283 38.91 44.71 16.98
C LYS A 283 38.56 44.85 15.50
N ASP A 284 39.24 45.74 14.77
CA ASP A 284 38.91 46.15 13.40
C ASP A 284 39.77 45.46 12.34
N ILE A 285 40.76 44.65 12.73
CA ILE A 285 41.60 43.89 11.79
C ILE A 285 40.76 42.86 11.03
N LYS A 286 41.13 42.62 9.76
CA LYS A 286 40.42 41.70 8.86
C LYS A 286 41.39 40.77 8.15
N VAL A 287 41.00 39.52 7.93
CA VAL A 287 41.79 38.58 7.14
C VAL A 287 41.72 38.91 5.65
N GLU A 288 42.88 38.98 4.97
CA GLU A 288 42.97 39.33 3.54
C GLU A 288 42.65 38.11 2.64
N THR A 289 43.03 36.93 3.10
CA THR A 289 42.77 35.65 2.45
C THR A 289 42.16 34.70 3.47
N TYR A 290 40.94 34.19 3.21
CA TYR A 290 40.15 33.23 4.00
C TYR A 290 39.00 33.86 4.85
N GLY A 291 37.78 33.31 4.75
CA GLY A 291 36.62 33.77 5.53
C GLY A 291 35.80 34.92 4.90
N TYR A 292 34.91 35.53 5.68
CA TYR A 292 34.15 36.73 5.30
C TYR A 292 34.99 38.00 5.55
N ASP A 293 34.77 39.07 4.76
CA ASP A 293 35.41 40.39 4.93
C ASP A 293 34.86 41.16 6.15
N LEU A 294 34.96 40.51 7.31
CA LEU A 294 34.46 40.97 8.60
C LEU A 294 35.63 41.16 9.58
N PRO A 295 35.50 42.14 10.49
CA PRO A 295 36.50 42.40 11.51
C PRO A 295 36.58 41.26 12.54
N LEU A 296 37.74 41.10 13.19
CA LEU A 296 37.99 40.05 14.19
C LEU A 296 36.90 39.97 15.27
N GLU A 297 36.42 41.12 15.75
CA GLU A 297 35.39 41.21 16.78
C GLU A 297 34.06 40.55 16.37
N SER A 298 33.69 40.59 15.08
CA SER A 298 32.47 39.94 14.57
C SER A 298 32.47 38.44 14.84
N TYR A 299 33.61 37.78 14.69
CA TYR A 299 33.74 36.34 14.94
C TYR A 299 33.62 35.99 16.43
N PHE A 300 34.13 36.85 17.32
CA PHE A 300 33.95 36.70 18.77
C PHE A 300 32.51 36.96 19.19
N LEU A 301 31.86 38.00 18.67
CA LEU A 301 30.46 38.30 18.97
C LEU A 301 29.52 37.19 18.52
N THR A 302 29.78 36.58 17.36
CA THR A 302 29.03 35.40 16.90
C THR A 302 29.16 34.24 17.89
N LEU A 303 30.36 33.95 18.41
CA LEU A 303 30.56 32.93 19.44
C LEU A 303 29.79 33.26 20.73
N PHE A 304 29.89 34.49 21.22
CA PHE A 304 29.26 34.91 22.46
C PHE A 304 27.73 34.90 22.38
N PHE A 305 27.17 35.34 21.25
CA PHE A 305 25.73 35.33 21.00
C PHE A 305 25.15 33.91 21.04
N HIS A 306 25.76 32.96 20.32
CA HIS A 306 25.27 31.59 20.25
C HIS A 306 25.49 30.81 21.56
N MET A 307 26.48 31.20 22.36
CA MET A 307 26.72 30.67 23.70
C MET A 307 25.89 31.36 24.79
N GLN A 308 24.98 32.27 24.41
CA GLN A 308 24.09 33.02 25.32
C GLN A 308 24.86 33.80 26.40
N LEU A 309 26.03 34.34 26.05
CA LEU A 309 26.78 35.26 26.90
C LEU A 309 26.26 36.69 26.73
N ALA A 310 26.48 37.54 27.74
CA ALA A 310 25.95 38.89 27.75
C ALA A 310 26.58 39.76 26.64
N ILE A 311 25.78 40.20 25.67
CA ILE A 311 26.16 41.18 24.65
C ILE A 311 25.13 42.32 24.62
N THR A 312 25.49 43.48 24.08
CA THR A 312 24.57 44.62 23.95
C THR A 312 23.54 44.40 22.83
N GLU A 313 22.45 45.18 22.82
CA GLU A 313 21.46 45.12 21.74
C GLU A 313 22.05 45.54 20.38
N GLU A 314 23.01 46.47 20.38
CA GLU A 314 23.77 46.85 19.18
C GLU A 314 24.65 45.70 18.68
N GLU A 315 25.40 45.04 19.57
CA GLU A 315 26.23 43.88 19.25
C GLU A 315 25.36 42.74 18.70
N GLY A 316 24.20 42.46 19.31
CA GLY A 316 23.26 41.45 18.84
C GLY A 316 22.64 41.77 17.47
N ARG A 317 22.26 43.03 17.22
CA ARG A 317 21.80 43.46 15.88
C ARG A 317 22.89 43.29 14.82
N ARG A 318 24.15 43.57 15.18
CA ARG A 318 25.30 43.38 14.27
C ARG A 318 25.52 41.91 13.94
N VAL A 319 25.49 41.00 14.92
CA VAL A 319 25.62 39.55 14.69
C VAL A 319 24.55 39.03 13.73
N LEU A 320 23.28 39.44 13.93
CA LEU A 320 22.18 39.05 13.05
C LEU A 320 22.28 39.63 11.63
N ALA A 321 22.93 40.80 11.47
CA ALA A 321 23.12 41.43 10.17
C ALA A 321 24.33 40.87 9.39
N GLU A 322 25.39 40.49 10.10
CA GLU A 322 26.61 39.93 9.52
C GLU A 322 26.49 38.44 9.18
N ASP A 323 25.52 37.74 9.79
CA ASP A 323 25.09 36.36 9.46
C ASP A 323 26.24 35.35 9.35
N VAL A 324 27.21 35.46 10.27
CA VAL A 324 28.31 34.49 10.35
C VAL A 324 27.77 33.16 10.87
N PHE A 325 27.92 32.11 10.07
CA PHE A 325 27.50 30.77 10.46
C PHE A 325 28.30 30.28 11.70
N PRO A 326 27.65 29.84 12.79
CA PRO A 326 28.29 29.55 14.08
C PRO A 326 29.00 28.18 14.10
N CYS A 327 29.75 27.83 13.06
CA CYS A 327 30.49 26.58 12.98
C CYS A 327 31.82 26.69 13.74
N ALA A 328 32.00 25.87 14.78
CA ALA A 328 33.22 25.87 15.60
C ALA A 328 34.50 25.59 14.80
N ASP A 329 34.44 24.72 13.78
CA ASP A 329 35.59 24.44 12.91
C ASP A 329 35.99 25.65 12.07
N GLN A 330 34.99 26.29 11.43
CA GLN A 330 35.22 27.48 10.61
C GLN A 330 35.78 28.62 11.44
N LEU A 331 35.20 28.86 12.62
CA LEU A 331 35.64 29.89 13.55
C LEU A 331 37.07 29.60 14.04
N SER A 332 37.39 28.35 14.39
CA SER A 332 38.75 27.94 14.75
C SER A 332 39.77 28.24 13.64
N ASN A 333 39.47 27.83 12.40
CA ASN A 333 40.35 28.02 11.26
C ASN A 333 40.54 29.52 10.96
N ILE A 334 39.47 30.32 11.03
CA ILE A 334 39.52 31.78 10.83
C ILE A 334 40.36 32.46 11.91
N LEU A 335 40.16 32.11 13.19
CA LEU A 335 40.97 32.66 14.28
C LEU A 335 42.45 32.28 14.15
N SER A 336 42.74 31.07 13.67
CA SER A 336 44.11 30.64 13.38
C SER A 336 44.71 31.45 12.22
N GLU A 337 43.91 31.78 11.21
CA GLU A 337 44.35 32.62 10.09
C GLU A 337 44.66 34.05 10.52
N PHE A 338 43.86 34.64 11.42
CA PHE A 338 44.20 35.93 12.04
C PHE A 338 45.56 35.89 12.74
N LEU A 339 45.90 34.80 13.43
CA LEU A 339 47.18 34.65 14.09
C LEU A 339 48.36 34.47 13.12
N ASN A 340 48.11 33.88 11.95
CA ASN A 340 49.11 33.70 10.88
C ASN A 340 49.40 35.03 10.15
N GLN A 341 48.35 35.77 9.78
CA GLN A 341 48.47 37.05 9.06
C GLN A 341 48.91 38.19 9.97
N TYR A 342 48.57 38.14 11.26
CA TYR A 342 48.92 39.15 12.25
C TYR A 342 49.73 38.57 13.44
N PRO A 343 51.01 38.16 13.22
CA PRO A 343 51.88 37.69 14.31
C PRO A 343 52.06 38.71 15.44
N ALA A 344 51.91 40.00 15.15
CA ALA A 344 51.91 41.09 16.13
C ALA A 344 50.98 40.87 17.33
N LEU A 345 49.90 40.09 17.17
CA LEU A 345 48.99 39.73 18.26
C LEU A 345 49.72 38.99 19.41
N TYR A 346 50.83 38.30 19.12
CA TYR A 346 51.66 37.65 20.14
C TYR A 346 52.53 38.62 20.96
N HIS A 347 52.63 39.88 20.54
CA HIS A 347 53.37 40.93 21.25
C HIS A 347 52.49 41.78 22.16
N ILE A 348 51.15 41.63 22.07
CA ILE A 348 50.19 42.31 22.93
C ILE A 348 50.11 41.54 24.26
N LEU A 349 50.79 42.04 25.29
CA LEU A 349 50.78 41.43 26.63
C LEU A 349 49.48 41.77 27.37
N ILE A 350 48.83 40.74 27.90
CA ILE A 350 47.66 40.85 28.77
C ILE A 350 48.18 41.18 30.17
N GLN A 351 47.82 42.36 30.70
CA GLN A 351 48.16 42.72 32.07
C GLN A 351 47.30 41.90 33.04
N ASN A 352 47.78 40.71 33.43
CA ASN A 352 47.31 40.09 34.66
C ASN A 352 47.89 40.91 35.82
N ASN A 353 47.08 41.21 36.85
CA ASN A 353 47.55 41.80 38.11
C ASN A 353 48.74 40.98 38.62
N ARG A 354 49.97 41.47 38.39
CA ARG A 354 51.22 40.74 38.70
C ARG A 354 51.47 40.55 40.20
N ASP A 355 50.57 41.05 41.05
CA ASP A 355 50.64 41.01 42.51
C ASP A 355 49.72 39.95 43.15
N GLU A 356 48.92 39.21 42.37
CA GLU A 356 48.25 38.01 42.90
C GLU A 356 49.25 36.84 42.91
N PRO A 357 49.42 36.13 44.05
CA PRO A 357 50.29 34.96 44.09
C PRO A 357 49.74 33.96 43.08
N VAL A 358 50.57 33.56 42.11
CA VAL A 358 50.25 32.45 41.19
C VAL A 358 49.86 31.28 42.07
N GLU A 359 48.59 30.92 42.04
CA GLU A 359 48.06 29.81 42.84
C GLU A 359 48.89 28.58 42.51
N LYS A 360 49.62 28.06 43.50
CA LYS A 360 50.56 26.97 43.27
C LYS A 360 49.75 25.75 42.85
N LEU A 361 49.74 25.46 41.56
CA LEU A 361 49.02 24.31 41.03
C LEU A 361 49.52 23.03 41.72
N PRO A 362 48.60 22.09 42.02
CA PRO A 362 48.99 20.82 42.60
C PRO A 362 49.98 20.09 41.68
N ALA A 363 51.03 19.50 42.26
CA ALA A 363 52.01 18.76 41.49
C ALA A 363 51.39 17.46 40.95
N MET A 364 51.70 17.10 39.70
CA MET A 364 51.16 15.88 39.10
C MET A 364 51.53 14.61 39.89
N ALA A 365 52.70 14.61 40.52
CA ALA A 365 53.17 13.52 41.39
C ALA A 365 52.29 13.31 42.64
N ASP A 366 51.61 14.35 43.12
CA ASP A 366 50.72 14.27 44.28
C ASP A 366 49.32 13.78 43.89
N LEU A 367 48.90 14.03 42.64
CA LEU A 367 47.58 13.64 42.13
C LEU A 367 47.56 12.22 41.54
N LEU A 368 48.68 11.75 40.98
CA LEU A 368 48.76 10.43 40.34
C LEU A 368 48.35 9.28 41.28
N PRO A 369 48.84 9.18 42.53
CA PRO A 369 48.47 8.08 43.44
C PRO A 369 46.97 8.01 43.69
N ALA A 370 46.30 9.17 43.84
CA ALA A 370 44.86 9.24 44.08
C ALA A 370 44.04 8.72 42.90
N VAL A 371 44.51 8.93 41.65
CA VAL A 371 43.86 8.35 40.46
C VAL A 371 44.07 6.83 40.45
N LEU A 372 45.32 6.38 40.62
CA LEU A 372 45.67 4.95 40.54
C LEU A 372 45.02 4.10 41.65
N GLU A 373 44.77 4.66 42.82
CA GLU A 373 44.06 3.99 43.92
C GLU A 373 42.59 3.72 43.58
N VAL A 374 41.95 4.60 42.80
CA VAL A 374 40.52 4.48 42.44
C VAL A 374 40.30 3.56 41.24
N LEU A 375 41.24 3.46 40.30
CA LEU A 375 41.07 2.71 39.04
C LEU A 375 40.59 1.25 39.23
N PRO A 376 41.13 0.44 40.17
CA PRO A 376 40.69 -0.95 40.37
C PRO A 376 39.24 -1.11 40.83
N GLN A 377 38.63 -0.04 41.33
CA GLN A 377 37.22 0.00 41.76
C GLN A 377 36.49 1.18 41.10
N ARG A 378 36.92 1.55 39.88
CA ARG A 378 36.45 2.79 39.25
C ARG A 378 34.92 2.84 39.15
N PRO A 379 34.33 4.00 39.45
CA PRO A 379 32.89 4.17 39.32
C PRO A 379 32.48 4.10 37.85
N PRO A 380 31.21 3.81 37.58
CA PRO A 380 30.67 3.92 36.23
C PRO A 380 30.72 5.36 35.71
N VAL A 381 30.97 5.51 34.41
CA VAL A 381 31.05 6.81 33.72
C VAL A 381 29.69 7.17 33.14
N PHE A 382 29.04 8.18 33.73
CA PHE A 382 27.75 8.72 33.32
C PHE A 382 27.91 10.12 32.71
N ASP A 383 27.84 10.25 31.38
CA ASP A 383 28.12 11.51 30.67
C ASP A 383 26.96 12.01 29.78
N GLY A 384 25.76 12.22 30.32
CA GLY A 384 24.66 12.95 29.65
C GLY A 384 23.34 12.19 29.58
N GLU A 385 22.39 12.72 28.78
CA GLU A 385 21.07 12.12 28.51
C GLU A 385 21.25 10.89 27.60
N GLY A 386 21.51 9.72 28.20
CA GLY A 386 21.57 8.45 27.46
C GLY A 386 20.22 8.09 26.82
N ASN A 387 20.24 7.39 25.69
CA ASN A 387 19.03 6.89 25.02
C ASN A 387 18.90 5.37 25.18
N LEU A 388 19.25 4.90 26.37
CA LEU A 388 19.42 3.48 26.67
C LEU A 388 18.18 2.66 26.32
N ASP A 389 16.97 3.12 26.64
CA ASP A 389 15.75 2.35 26.34
C ASP A 389 15.53 2.18 24.83
N SER A 390 15.82 3.21 24.02
CA SER A 390 15.68 3.09 22.57
C SER A 390 16.75 2.18 21.94
N GLN A 391 18.00 2.27 22.42
CA GLN A 391 19.08 1.38 21.99
C GLN A 391 18.81 -0.06 22.41
N PHE A 392 18.31 -0.26 23.62
CA PHE A 392 17.91 -1.57 24.10
C PHE A 392 16.74 -2.15 23.30
N MET A 393 15.73 -1.34 22.95
CA MET A 393 14.67 -1.76 22.04
C MET A 393 15.23 -2.20 20.67
N GLN A 394 16.24 -1.51 20.14
CA GLN A 394 16.88 -1.90 18.89
C GLN A 394 17.67 -3.21 19.04
N LEU A 395 18.38 -3.39 20.15
CA LEU A 395 19.05 -4.66 20.49
C LEU A 395 18.05 -5.81 20.56
N LEU A 396 16.90 -5.63 21.22
CA LEU A 396 15.83 -6.63 21.28
C LEU A 396 15.30 -6.99 19.89
N ILE A 397 15.08 -6.00 19.03
CA ILE A 397 14.62 -6.24 17.66
C ILE A 397 15.68 -7.03 16.88
N GLU A 398 16.93 -6.53 16.79
CA GLU A 398 17.97 -7.17 15.97
C GLU A 398 18.34 -8.57 16.46
N SER A 399 18.42 -8.78 17.77
CA SER A 399 18.73 -10.10 18.37
C SER A 399 17.64 -11.16 18.19
N ASN A 400 16.40 -10.75 17.87
CA ASN A 400 15.28 -11.66 17.59
C ASN A 400 14.86 -11.65 16.11
N CYS A 401 15.60 -10.96 15.23
CA CYS A 401 15.38 -11.01 13.79
C CYS A 401 16.01 -12.27 13.17
N GLY A 402 15.33 -12.89 12.19
CA GLY A 402 15.91 -13.97 11.36
C GLY A 402 16.00 -15.36 12.02
N VAL A 403 15.61 -15.49 13.28
CA VAL A 403 15.41 -16.75 14.00
C VAL A 403 13.94 -16.79 14.46
N PRO A 404 13.26 -17.94 14.63
CA PRO A 404 11.94 -17.96 15.26
C PRO A 404 11.97 -17.11 16.53
N ALA A 405 11.15 -16.05 16.53
CA ALA A 405 11.17 -15.06 17.58
C ALA A 405 10.90 -15.73 18.93
N ARG A 406 11.79 -15.49 19.89
CA ARG A 406 11.83 -16.27 21.12
C ARG A 406 10.83 -15.75 22.14
N PRO A 407 10.15 -16.62 22.90
CA PRO A 407 9.12 -16.18 23.85
C PRO A 407 9.60 -15.10 24.81
N GLU A 408 10.83 -15.21 25.33
CA GLU A 408 11.39 -14.25 26.29
C GLU A 408 11.59 -12.87 25.65
N GLY A 409 12.26 -12.80 24.49
CA GLY A 409 12.49 -11.55 23.77
C GLY A 409 11.19 -10.86 23.34
N LEU A 410 10.18 -11.64 22.98
CA LEU A 410 8.86 -11.13 22.63
C LEU A 410 8.16 -10.43 23.79
N VAL A 411 8.31 -10.93 25.03
CA VAL A 411 7.73 -10.29 26.23
C VAL A 411 8.39 -8.94 26.50
N PHE A 412 9.72 -8.87 26.45
CA PHE A 412 10.45 -7.60 26.63
C PHE A 412 10.08 -6.55 25.57
N ILE A 413 9.95 -6.98 24.30
CA ILE A 413 9.48 -6.10 23.22
C ILE A 413 8.04 -5.66 23.50
N ALA A 414 7.15 -6.59 23.85
CA ALA A 414 5.75 -6.29 24.13
C ALA A 414 5.59 -5.26 25.26
N GLU A 415 6.30 -5.39 26.37
CA GLU A 415 6.22 -4.47 27.51
C GLU A 415 6.62 -3.04 27.14
N ARG A 416 7.57 -2.88 26.21
CA ARG A 416 8.06 -1.59 25.71
C ARG A 416 7.14 -0.94 24.67
N ILE A 417 6.21 -1.68 24.09
CA ILE A 417 5.21 -1.10 23.18
C ILE A 417 4.13 -0.41 24.02
N LYS A 418 4.23 0.93 24.06
CA LYS A 418 3.31 1.81 24.79
C LYS A 418 2.35 2.58 23.86
N SER A 419 2.56 2.49 22.54
CA SER A 419 1.80 3.24 21.53
C SER A 419 1.81 2.52 20.17
N TYR A 420 1.03 3.03 19.20
CA TYR A 420 1.02 2.49 17.84
C TYR A 420 2.31 2.82 17.09
N SER A 421 2.89 3.98 17.33
CA SER A 421 4.20 4.39 16.81
C SER A 421 5.33 3.49 17.29
N CYS A 422 5.33 3.05 18.55
CA CYS A 422 6.24 2.02 19.05
C CYS A 422 6.07 0.70 18.28
N LEU A 423 4.83 0.27 18.06
CA LEU A 423 4.53 -0.96 17.31
C LEU A 423 5.01 -0.87 15.85
N MET A 424 4.90 0.31 15.22
CA MET A 424 5.38 0.56 13.86
C MET A 424 6.90 0.42 13.69
N ARG A 425 7.69 0.49 14.78
CA ARG A 425 9.13 0.19 14.72
C ARG A 425 9.40 -1.25 14.24
N LEU A 426 8.45 -2.16 14.44
CA LEU A 426 8.53 -3.57 14.02
C LEU A 426 8.07 -3.80 12.57
N LYS A 427 7.71 -2.75 11.80
CA LYS A 427 7.18 -2.93 10.44
C LYS A 427 8.14 -3.66 9.49
N ASN A 428 9.44 -3.47 9.69
CA ASN A 428 10.50 -4.08 8.87
C ASN A 428 10.80 -5.52 9.31
N THR A 429 10.13 -6.01 10.36
CA THR A 429 10.33 -7.33 10.95
C THR A 429 8.98 -8.05 11.12
N PRO A 430 8.29 -8.42 10.01
CA PRO A 430 6.91 -8.91 10.05
C PRO A 430 6.70 -10.13 10.97
N ALA A 431 7.69 -11.03 11.06
CA ALA A 431 7.65 -12.17 11.97
C ALA A 431 7.58 -11.71 13.44
N LEU A 432 8.45 -10.79 13.85
CA LEU A 432 8.44 -10.23 15.21
C LEU A 432 7.13 -9.52 15.50
N LEU A 433 6.68 -8.67 14.58
CA LEU A 433 5.41 -7.98 14.74
C LEU A 433 4.25 -8.97 14.92
N SER A 434 4.18 -10.02 14.10
CA SER A 434 3.12 -11.03 14.20
C SER A 434 3.12 -11.78 15.54
N SER A 435 4.30 -11.96 16.15
CA SER A 435 4.45 -12.65 17.44
C SER A 435 4.25 -11.73 18.65
N VAL A 436 4.57 -10.44 18.54
CA VAL A 436 4.38 -9.45 19.62
C VAL A 436 2.93 -8.96 19.70
N THR A 437 2.27 -8.81 18.55
CA THR A 437 0.92 -8.23 18.47
C THR A 437 -0.12 -8.99 19.33
N PRO A 438 -0.10 -10.34 19.44
CA PRO A 438 -0.92 -11.07 20.39
C PRO A 438 -0.64 -10.75 21.87
N LEU A 439 0.62 -10.54 22.26
CA LEU A 439 1.01 -10.27 23.65
C LEU A 439 0.57 -8.88 24.14
N ILE A 440 0.27 -7.99 23.21
CA ILE A 440 -0.22 -6.64 23.52
C ILE A 440 -1.71 -6.47 23.24
N HIS A 441 -2.42 -7.54 22.86
CA HIS A 441 -3.81 -7.50 22.40
C HIS A 441 -4.73 -6.68 23.33
N ASP A 442 -4.67 -6.95 24.63
CA ASP A 442 -5.53 -6.28 25.63
C ASP A 442 -5.17 -4.80 25.83
N ARG A 443 -3.93 -4.41 25.52
CA ARG A 443 -3.45 -3.02 25.63
C ARG A 443 -3.72 -2.19 24.39
N LEU A 444 -3.92 -2.80 23.22
CA LEU A 444 -4.15 -2.09 21.95
C LEU A 444 -5.33 -1.11 22.07
N ALA A 445 -6.42 -1.50 22.71
CA ALA A 445 -7.60 -0.63 22.86
C ALA A 445 -7.33 0.61 23.73
N ALA A 446 -6.35 0.55 24.64
CA ALA A 446 -6.01 1.63 25.56
C ALA A 446 -5.00 2.63 24.99
N PHE A 447 -4.35 2.30 23.87
CA PHE A 447 -3.39 3.21 23.25
C PHE A 447 -4.07 4.50 22.75
N PRO A 448 -3.40 5.66 22.86
CA PRO A 448 -3.92 6.89 22.32
C PRO A 448 -4.03 6.81 20.80
N TYR A 449 -5.06 7.46 20.24
CA TYR A 449 -5.21 7.56 18.79
C TYR A 449 -4.05 8.32 18.17
N GLU A 450 -3.44 7.74 17.14
CA GLU A 450 -2.41 8.37 16.31
C GLU A 450 -2.97 8.60 14.89
N SER A 451 -2.48 9.61 14.18
CA SER A 451 -2.88 9.84 12.79
C SER A 451 -2.28 8.77 11.86
N SER A 452 -2.91 8.51 10.72
CA SER A 452 -2.42 7.54 9.73
C SER A 452 -2.33 6.09 10.22
N LEU A 453 -3.20 5.66 11.13
CA LEU A 453 -3.28 4.27 11.61
C LEU A 453 -3.46 3.22 10.49
N HIS A 454 -3.97 3.62 9.32
CA HIS A 454 -4.04 2.73 8.15
C HIS A 454 -2.70 2.07 7.81
N ARG A 455 -1.57 2.75 8.07
CA ARG A 455 -0.21 2.24 7.83
C ARG A 455 0.16 1.04 8.70
N LEU A 456 -0.50 0.89 9.85
CA LEU A 456 -0.29 -0.24 10.76
C LEU A 456 -1.09 -1.47 10.31
N PHE A 457 -2.30 -1.27 9.76
CA PHE A 457 -3.21 -2.38 9.46
C PHE A 457 -2.66 -3.36 8.41
N SER A 458 -1.80 -2.94 7.49
CA SER A 458 -1.11 -3.86 6.56
C SER A 458 -0.32 -4.97 7.27
N PHE A 459 0.12 -4.72 8.50
CA PHE A 459 1.06 -5.59 9.19
C PHE A 459 0.47 -6.30 10.41
N VAL A 460 -0.73 -5.89 10.85
CA VAL A 460 -1.38 -6.42 12.05
C VAL A 460 -2.44 -7.48 11.68
N PRO A 461 -2.55 -8.61 12.42
CA PRO A 461 -3.56 -9.64 12.14
C PRO A 461 -5.00 -9.16 12.36
N GLU A 462 -5.96 -9.84 11.74
CA GLU A 462 -7.39 -9.45 11.71
C GLU A 462 -7.99 -9.24 13.11
N ALA A 463 -7.67 -10.12 14.08
CA ALA A 463 -8.17 -10.01 15.45
C ALA A 463 -7.73 -8.71 16.14
N GLN A 464 -6.49 -8.27 15.93
CA GLN A 464 -5.97 -7.04 16.51
C GLN A 464 -6.43 -5.80 15.74
N GLN A 465 -6.59 -5.87 14.42
CA GLN A 465 -7.26 -4.81 13.66
C GLN A 465 -8.66 -4.55 14.22
N GLN A 466 -9.40 -5.61 14.55
CA GLN A 466 -10.75 -5.50 15.12
C GLN A 466 -10.77 -4.74 16.46
N VAL A 467 -9.78 -4.98 17.33
CA VAL A 467 -9.66 -4.27 18.61
C VAL A 467 -9.37 -2.79 18.39
N ILE A 468 -8.39 -2.47 17.53
CA ILE A 468 -7.99 -1.08 17.24
C ILE A 468 -9.16 -0.30 16.64
N ILE A 469 -9.87 -0.88 15.66
CA ILE A 469 -11.02 -0.24 15.03
C ILE A 469 -12.13 0.00 16.05
N LYS A 470 -12.46 -0.99 16.89
CA LYS A 470 -13.49 -0.83 17.93
C LYS A 470 -13.17 0.29 18.90
N ALA A 471 -11.91 0.39 19.33
CA ALA A 471 -11.47 1.43 20.26
C ALA A 471 -11.50 2.85 19.67
N HIS A 472 -11.26 2.98 18.36
CA HIS A 472 -11.03 4.28 17.73
C HIS A 472 -11.99 4.63 16.60
N VAL A 473 -13.12 3.91 16.47
CA VAL A 473 -14.06 4.03 15.35
C VAL A 473 -14.47 5.49 15.05
N LYS A 474 -14.79 6.28 16.08
CA LYS A 474 -15.21 7.68 15.91
C LYS A 474 -14.12 8.54 15.27
N LYS A 475 -12.87 8.40 15.74
CA LYS A 475 -11.73 9.16 15.21
C LYS A 475 -11.34 8.69 13.81
N LEU A 476 -11.43 7.38 13.54
CA LEU A 476 -11.24 6.83 12.20
C LEU A 476 -12.26 7.40 11.20
N ILE A 477 -13.56 7.43 11.55
CA ILE A 477 -14.58 8.01 10.68
C ILE A 477 -14.31 9.50 10.41
N GLN A 478 -13.84 10.24 11.43
CA GLN A 478 -13.48 11.66 11.29
C GLN A 478 -12.25 11.88 10.38
N GLU A 479 -11.19 11.09 10.52
CA GLU A 479 -9.96 11.23 9.72
C GLU A 479 -10.18 10.79 8.27
N TYR A 480 -10.87 9.67 8.06
CA TYR A 480 -11.11 9.05 6.75
C TYR A 480 -12.50 9.45 6.20
N ASN A 481 -12.79 10.75 6.21
CA ASN A 481 -14.09 11.33 5.86
C ASN A 481 -14.23 11.77 4.38
N THR A 482 -13.27 11.40 3.53
CA THR A 482 -13.26 11.65 2.07
C THR A 482 -13.14 10.32 1.34
N LEU A 483 -13.65 10.24 0.12
CA LEU A 483 -13.65 8.99 -0.66
C LEU A 483 -12.23 8.43 -0.84
N GLU A 484 -11.25 9.28 -1.13
CA GLU A 484 -9.84 8.87 -1.28
C GLU A 484 -9.29 8.26 0.01
N LYS A 485 -9.45 8.94 1.14
CA LYS A 485 -8.98 8.44 2.44
C LYS A 485 -9.73 7.17 2.84
N TYR A 486 -11.06 7.13 2.67
CA TYR A 486 -11.84 5.93 2.94
C TYR A 486 -11.36 4.73 2.13
N ASN A 487 -11.10 4.91 0.83
CA ASN A 487 -10.56 3.85 -0.03
C ASN A 487 -9.17 3.40 0.42
N LEU A 488 -8.33 4.34 0.86
CA LEU A 488 -7.02 4.02 1.45
C LEU A 488 -7.18 3.14 2.70
N LEU A 489 -8.07 3.50 3.62
CA LEU A 489 -8.33 2.69 4.82
C LEU A 489 -8.89 1.30 4.46
N LYS A 490 -9.87 1.25 3.57
CA LYS A 490 -10.48 0.01 3.06
C LYS A 490 -9.44 -0.96 2.50
N PHE A 491 -8.45 -0.44 1.76
CA PHE A 491 -7.39 -1.26 1.16
C PHE A 491 -6.57 -2.05 2.20
N TYR A 492 -6.35 -1.47 3.38
CA TYR A 492 -5.50 -2.09 4.42
C TYR A 492 -6.26 -2.98 5.41
N LEU A 493 -7.59 -2.91 5.42
CA LEU A 493 -8.41 -3.65 6.38
C LEU A 493 -8.77 -5.06 5.90
N LYS A 494 -8.75 -6.00 6.85
CA LYS A 494 -9.30 -7.35 6.65
C LYS A 494 -10.83 -7.33 6.70
N SER A 495 -11.44 -8.42 6.23
CA SER A 495 -12.88 -8.53 6.00
C SER A 495 -13.75 -8.21 7.22
N ALA A 496 -13.51 -8.84 8.37
CA ALA A 496 -14.36 -8.64 9.55
C ALA A 496 -14.21 -7.23 10.16
N PRO A 497 -12.99 -6.69 10.39
CA PRO A 497 -12.80 -5.32 10.84
C PRO A 497 -13.39 -4.29 9.87
N PHE A 498 -13.24 -4.51 8.56
CA PHE A 498 -13.85 -3.65 7.53
C PHE A 498 -15.37 -3.68 7.60
N ASN A 499 -16.00 -4.87 7.70
CA ASN A 499 -17.45 -4.99 7.80
C ASN A 499 -18.01 -4.29 9.04
N PHE A 500 -17.32 -4.40 10.19
CA PHE A 500 -17.68 -3.66 11.40
C PHE A 500 -17.59 -2.14 11.17
N LEU A 501 -16.47 -1.66 10.62
CA LEU A 501 -16.28 -0.25 10.32
C LEU A 501 -17.35 0.28 9.37
N LYS A 502 -17.69 -0.49 8.34
CA LYS A 502 -18.73 -0.18 7.35
C LYS A 502 -20.11 0.04 8.01
N GLN A 503 -20.49 -0.82 8.95
CA GLN A 503 -21.73 -0.65 9.72
C GLN A 503 -21.71 0.63 10.57
N GLN A 504 -20.58 0.92 11.22
CA GLN A 504 -20.43 2.11 12.06
C GLN A 504 -20.41 3.42 11.25
N TYR A 505 -19.82 3.42 10.04
CA TYR A 505 -19.97 4.54 9.10
C TYR A 505 -21.44 4.79 8.78
N ALA A 506 -22.20 3.74 8.45
CA ALA A 506 -23.61 3.90 8.12
C ALA A 506 -24.43 4.43 9.30
N GLU A 507 -24.15 3.97 10.52
CA GLU A 507 -24.78 4.46 11.76
C GLU A 507 -24.45 5.92 12.06
N THR A 508 -23.22 6.34 11.77
CA THR A 508 -22.78 7.71 12.02
C THR A 508 -23.33 8.68 10.98
N LEU A 509 -23.46 8.25 9.72
CA LEU A 509 -23.86 9.12 8.61
C LEU A 509 -25.39 9.23 8.44
N ALA A 510 -26.15 8.18 8.74
CA ALA A 510 -27.61 8.17 8.51
C ALA A 510 -28.40 9.27 9.25
N PRO A 511 -28.10 9.63 10.52
CA PRO A 511 -28.82 10.68 11.23
C PRO A 511 -28.81 12.04 10.51
N ASP A 512 -27.70 12.38 9.86
CA ASP A 512 -27.44 13.69 9.22
C ASP A 512 -28.16 13.86 7.87
N ILE A 513 -28.78 12.79 7.34
CA ILE A 513 -29.44 12.84 6.03
C ILE A 513 -30.89 13.29 6.18
N HIS A 514 -31.17 14.52 5.76
CA HIS A 514 -32.53 15.08 5.78
C HIS A 514 -33.14 15.21 4.38
N THR A 515 -32.29 15.36 3.36
CA THR A 515 -32.67 15.56 1.97
C THR A 515 -31.95 14.60 1.03
N VAL A 516 -32.40 14.53 -0.22
CA VAL A 516 -31.73 13.75 -1.26
C VAL A 516 -30.34 14.30 -1.58
N ASP A 517 -30.18 15.62 -1.57
CA ASP A 517 -28.89 16.24 -1.85
C ASP A 517 -27.87 15.92 -0.75
N ASP A 518 -28.30 15.81 0.53
CA ASP A 518 -27.45 15.32 1.62
C ASP A 518 -26.96 13.89 1.35
N PHE A 519 -27.85 13.02 0.88
CA PHE A 519 -27.50 11.64 0.51
C PHE A 519 -26.54 11.60 -0.67
N CYS A 520 -26.81 12.37 -1.74
CA CYS A 520 -25.93 12.46 -2.90
C CYS A 520 -24.54 13.00 -2.52
N ALA A 521 -24.45 13.93 -1.56
CA ALA A 521 -23.18 14.47 -1.08
C ALA A 521 -22.30 13.40 -0.41
N LEU A 522 -22.87 12.30 0.12
CA LEU A 522 -22.09 11.18 0.69
C LEU A 522 -21.20 10.48 -0.33
N THR A 523 -21.50 10.56 -1.62
CA THR A 523 -20.65 10.00 -2.70
C THR A 523 -19.24 10.58 -2.70
N LYS A 524 -19.05 11.79 -2.14
CA LYS A 524 -17.73 12.42 -1.97
C LYS A 524 -16.95 11.86 -0.77
N LYS A 525 -17.62 11.13 0.12
CA LYS A 525 -17.07 10.62 1.38
C LYS A 525 -16.87 9.10 1.40
N VAL A 526 -17.79 8.34 0.80
CA VAL A 526 -17.83 6.87 0.90
C VAL A 526 -18.25 6.22 -0.41
N ASP A 527 -17.98 4.91 -0.54
CA ASP A 527 -18.39 4.11 -1.71
C ASP A 527 -19.86 3.63 -1.64
N SER A 528 -20.34 3.09 -2.75
CA SER A 528 -21.71 2.59 -2.91
C SER A 528 -22.11 1.52 -1.90
N SER A 529 -21.13 0.77 -1.37
CA SER A 529 -21.41 -0.28 -0.40
C SER A 529 -21.88 0.29 0.95
N ILE A 530 -21.34 1.44 1.38
CA ILE A 530 -21.82 2.16 2.58
C ILE A 530 -23.12 2.89 2.26
N LEU A 531 -23.26 3.46 1.05
CA LEU A 531 -24.50 4.13 0.65
C LEU A 531 -25.70 3.20 0.77
N ASP A 532 -25.58 1.93 0.38
CA ASP A 532 -26.63 0.92 0.58
C ASP A 532 -27.02 0.77 2.06
N LEU A 533 -26.04 0.68 2.96
CA LEU A 533 -26.29 0.52 4.40
C LEU A 533 -26.85 1.78 5.06
N VAL A 534 -26.41 2.96 4.62
CA VAL A 534 -26.98 4.23 5.05
C VAL A 534 -28.44 4.28 4.63
N PHE A 535 -28.72 3.97 3.36
CA PHE A 535 -30.07 4.04 2.82
C PHE A 535 -31.02 3.04 3.50
N GLU A 536 -30.54 1.83 3.83
CA GLU A 536 -31.28 0.86 4.64
C GLU A 536 -31.77 1.44 5.97
N LYS A 537 -30.97 2.30 6.61
CA LYS A 537 -31.33 2.95 7.89
C LYS A 537 -32.27 4.15 7.72
N LEU A 538 -32.54 4.60 6.48
CA LEU A 538 -33.40 5.74 6.17
C LEU A 538 -34.83 5.35 5.78
N GLN A 539 -35.26 4.12 6.06
CA GLN A 539 -36.61 3.62 5.73
C GLN A 539 -37.75 4.55 6.18
N ASN A 540 -37.64 5.14 7.37
CA ASN A 540 -38.62 6.10 7.89
C ASN A 540 -38.68 7.43 7.10
N LYS A 541 -37.66 7.72 6.28
CA LYS A 541 -37.56 8.93 5.46
C LYS A 541 -37.83 8.65 3.97
N TYR A 542 -38.18 7.43 3.58
CA TYR A 542 -38.39 7.06 2.16
C TYR A 542 -39.42 7.95 1.47
N THR A 543 -40.54 8.30 2.11
CA THR A 543 -41.53 9.19 1.48
C THR A 543 -40.95 10.56 1.15
N ALA A 544 -40.06 11.11 1.98
CA ALA A 544 -39.42 12.40 1.72
C ALA A 544 -38.30 12.28 0.67
N LEU A 545 -37.53 11.18 0.71
CA LEU A 545 -36.36 10.98 -0.15
C LEU A 545 -36.69 10.38 -1.53
N LEU A 546 -37.82 9.69 -1.66
CA LEU A 546 -38.23 8.97 -2.87
C LEU A 546 -39.63 9.37 -3.34
N GLY A 547 -40.31 10.31 -2.68
CA GLY A 547 -41.68 10.69 -3.00
C GLY A 547 -41.87 11.44 -4.33
N SER A 548 -40.79 11.75 -5.05
CA SER A 548 -40.85 12.40 -6.36
C SER A 548 -39.98 11.69 -7.40
N TYR A 549 -40.36 11.88 -8.66
CA TYR A 549 -39.62 11.45 -9.84
C TYR A 549 -38.14 11.88 -9.79
N GLU A 550 -37.89 13.19 -9.62
CA GLU A 550 -36.54 13.76 -9.65
C GLU A 550 -35.64 13.20 -8.54
N ASN A 551 -36.20 13.06 -7.34
CA ASN A 551 -35.48 12.54 -6.18
C ASN A 551 -35.10 11.07 -6.35
N THR A 552 -36.04 10.25 -6.84
CA THR A 552 -35.79 8.83 -7.11
C THR A 552 -34.68 8.66 -8.15
N LEU A 553 -34.66 9.49 -9.20
CA LEU A 553 -33.62 9.43 -10.22
C LEU A 553 -32.22 9.82 -9.73
N LYS A 554 -32.13 10.71 -8.74
CA LYS A 554 -30.85 11.06 -8.11
C LYS A 554 -30.31 9.93 -7.24
N VAL A 555 -31.18 9.19 -6.55
CA VAL A 555 -30.80 8.16 -5.57
C VAL A 555 -30.49 6.81 -6.22
N LEU A 556 -31.35 6.35 -7.13
CA LEU A 556 -31.30 4.98 -7.67
C LEU A 556 -29.94 4.59 -8.30
N PRO A 557 -29.26 5.47 -9.06
CA PRO A 557 -27.96 5.16 -9.67
C PRO A 557 -26.81 5.05 -8.66
N LEU A 558 -26.98 5.54 -7.43
CA LEU A 558 -25.93 5.56 -6.40
C LEU A 558 -25.84 4.24 -5.62
N LEU A 559 -26.88 3.40 -5.72
CA LEU A 559 -27.02 2.15 -4.98
C LEU A 559 -26.53 0.95 -5.80
N THR A 560 -26.04 -0.10 -5.14
CA THR A 560 -25.49 -1.24 -5.87
C THR A 560 -26.58 -2.12 -6.51
N GLU A 561 -26.28 -2.71 -7.67
CA GLU A 561 -27.22 -3.62 -8.36
C GLU A 561 -27.45 -4.92 -7.59
N THR A 562 -26.43 -5.38 -6.88
CA THR A 562 -26.42 -6.61 -6.09
C THR A 562 -26.95 -6.41 -4.67
N GLY A 563 -27.14 -5.15 -4.24
CA GLY A 563 -27.64 -4.81 -2.92
C GLY A 563 -29.15 -5.04 -2.81
N GLY A 564 -29.60 -5.65 -1.71
CA GLY A 564 -31.03 -5.88 -1.44
C GLY A 564 -31.87 -4.59 -1.44
N GLN A 565 -31.25 -3.43 -1.20
CA GLN A 565 -31.94 -2.15 -1.10
C GLN A 565 -32.54 -1.64 -2.41
N ARG A 566 -31.91 -1.90 -3.56
CA ARG A 566 -32.48 -1.50 -4.86
C ARG A 566 -33.84 -2.16 -5.09
N LYS A 567 -33.99 -3.44 -4.72
CA LYS A 567 -35.27 -4.15 -4.78
C LYS A 567 -36.31 -3.55 -3.82
N THR A 568 -35.89 -3.20 -2.60
CA THR A 568 -36.76 -2.56 -1.60
C THR A 568 -37.30 -1.21 -2.10
N ILE A 569 -36.44 -0.40 -2.72
CA ILE A 569 -36.80 0.90 -3.29
C ILE A 569 -37.75 0.73 -4.47
N ILE A 570 -37.45 -0.21 -5.37
CA ILE A 570 -38.34 -0.54 -6.49
C ILE A 570 -39.74 -0.88 -5.99
N ASN A 571 -39.86 -1.70 -4.95
CA ASN A 571 -41.15 -2.05 -4.37
C ASN A 571 -41.86 -0.83 -3.76
N PHE A 572 -41.11 0.07 -3.11
CA PHE A 572 -41.65 1.30 -2.53
C PHE A 572 -42.18 2.28 -3.59
N VAL A 573 -41.43 2.46 -4.68
CA VAL A 573 -41.77 3.41 -5.75
C VAL A 573 -42.78 2.83 -6.74
N SER A 574 -42.89 1.49 -6.83
CA SER A 574 -43.76 0.78 -7.76
C SER A 574 -45.18 1.34 -7.91
N PRO A 575 -45.89 1.75 -6.83
CA PRO A 575 -47.24 2.31 -6.95
C PRO A 575 -47.29 3.66 -7.71
N HIS A 576 -46.21 4.43 -7.68
CA HIS A 576 -46.11 5.76 -8.28
C HIS A 576 -45.47 5.74 -9.68
N LEU A 577 -44.82 4.63 -10.07
CA LEU A 577 -44.12 4.51 -11.35
C LEU A 577 -45.00 4.87 -12.55
N TYR A 578 -46.27 4.46 -12.56
CA TYR A 578 -47.17 4.79 -13.67
C TYR A 578 -47.43 6.31 -13.81
N GLU A 579 -47.41 7.05 -12.71
CA GLU A 579 -47.63 8.52 -12.73
C GLU A 579 -46.42 9.27 -13.28
N TRP A 580 -45.23 8.68 -13.17
CA TRP A 580 -43.96 9.31 -13.56
C TRP A 580 -43.47 8.86 -14.94
N ILE A 581 -43.87 7.66 -15.38
CA ILE A 581 -43.38 7.08 -16.63
C ILE A 581 -44.25 7.55 -17.81
N THR A 582 -43.58 8.18 -18.76
CA THR A 582 -44.10 8.58 -20.06
C THR A 582 -43.44 7.74 -21.16
N PRO A 583 -43.99 7.72 -22.39
CA PRO A 583 -43.33 7.07 -23.52
C PRO A 583 -41.88 7.55 -23.74
N ASP A 584 -41.59 8.82 -23.42
CA ASP A 584 -40.27 9.43 -23.66
C ASP A 584 -39.22 8.99 -22.64
N ASN A 585 -39.60 8.73 -21.38
CA ASN A 585 -38.68 8.31 -20.31
C ASN A 585 -38.74 6.81 -19.98
N PHE A 586 -39.59 6.04 -20.67
CA PHE A 586 -39.83 4.62 -20.42
C PHE A 586 -38.56 3.78 -20.39
N TYR A 587 -37.75 3.82 -21.46
CA TYR A 587 -36.56 2.98 -21.55
C TYR A 587 -35.49 3.32 -20.51
N PHE A 588 -35.48 4.57 -20.03
CA PHE A 588 -34.63 4.96 -18.91
C PHE A 588 -35.03 4.19 -17.66
N PHE A 589 -36.31 4.18 -17.28
CA PHE A 589 -36.79 3.40 -16.13
C PHE A 589 -36.73 1.89 -16.33
N GLU A 590 -37.02 1.40 -17.54
CA GLU A 590 -37.02 -0.03 -17.84
C GLU A 590 -35.64 -0.66 -17.62
N ALA A 591 -34.57 0.09 -17.94
CA ALA A 591 -33.19 -0.32 -17.66
C ALA A 591 -32.94 -0.59 -16.17
N TRP A 592 -33.67 0.11 -15.28
CA TRP A 592 -33.44 0.00 -13.84
C TRP A 592 -34.45 -0.88 -13.11
N VAL A 593 -35.72 -0.92 -13.53
CA VAL A 593 -36.84 -1.39 -12.70
C VAL A 593 -37.71 -2.49 -13.35
N LYS A 594 -37.53 -2.82 -14.65
CA LYS A 594 -38.44 -3.75 -15.39
C LYS A 594 -39.92 -3.39 -15.14
N CYS A 595 -40.28 -2.16 -15.46
CA CYS A 595 -41.58 -1.54 -15.19
C CYS A 595 -42.65 -1.80 -16.26
N SER A 596 -42.30 -2.38 -17.40
CA SER A 596 -43.19 -2.72 -18.53
C SER A 596 -44.53 -3.32 -18.12
N VAL A 597 -44.53 -4.36 -17.28
CA VAL A 597 -45.75 -5.03 -16.81
C VAL A 597 -46.60 -4.14 -15.91
N ILE A 598 -45.97 -3.37 -15.02
CA ILE A 598 -46.66 -2.48 -14.08
C ILE A 598 -47.37 -1.36 -14.85
N VAL A 599 -46.65 -0.72 -15.77
CA VAL A 599 -47.19 0.34 -16.63
C VAL A 599 -48.33 -0.22 -17.49
N ALA A 600 -48.12 -1.34 -18.18
CA ALA A 600 -49.12 -1.91 -19.07
C ALA A 600 -50.38 -2.38 -18.33
N ASN A 601 -50.25 -3.00 -17.15
CA ASN A 601 -51.41 -3.42 -16.35
C ASN A 601 -52.24 -2.24 -15.87
N HIS A 602 -51.60 -1.13 -15.51
CA HIS A 602 -52.31 0.07 -15.07
C HIS A 602 -52.99 0.80 -16.23
N ILE A 603 -52.42 0.76 -17.44
CA ILE A 603 -53.12 1.20 -18.65
C ILE A 603 -54.36 0.31 -18.88
N LYS A 604 -54.19 -1.01 -18.81
CA LYS A 604 -55.25 -2.00 -19.00
C LYS A 604 -56.46 -1.76 -18.10
N THR A 605 -56.27 -1.44 -16.82
CA THR A 605 -57.37 -1.22 -15.86
C THR A 605 -58.20 0.03 -16.16
N ARG A 606 -57.68 0.96 -16.98
CA ARG A 606 -58.37 2.21 -17.34
C ARG A 606 -58.99 2.18 -18.74
N ILE A 607 -58.78 1.10 -19.49
CA ILE A 607 -59.36 0.92 -20.82
C ILE A 607 -60.75 0.30 -20.67
N ASP A 608 -61.77 1.08 -20.98
CA ASP A 608 -63.19 0.71 -20.94
C ASP A 608 -63.82 0.46 -22.31
N SER A 609 -63.13 0.87 -23.38
CA SER A 609 -63.62 0.79 -24.76
C SER A 609 -62.47 0.65 -25.75
N PHE A 610 -62.80 0.14 -26.95
CA PHE A 610 -61.84 0.04 -28.05
C PHE A 610 -61.25 1.40 -28.47
N LYS A 611 -62.03 2.48 -28.37
CA LYS A 611 -61.56 3.84 -28.68
C LYS A 611 -60.50 4.31 -27.69
N THR A 612 -60.70 4.03 -26.40
CA THR A 612 -59.73 4.33 -25.33
C THR A 612 -58.47 3.49 -25.51
N TRP A 613 -58.63 2.18 -25.83
CA TRP A 613 -57.52 1.28 -26.14
C TRP A 613 -56.66 1.82 -27.29
N LEU A 614 -57.27 2.19 -28.42
CA LEU A 614 -56.56 2.65 -29.61
C LEU A 614 -55.72 3.90 -29.32
N LYS A 615 -56.26 4.83 -28.52
CA LYS A 615 -55.54 6.05 -28.12
C LYS A 615 -54.27 5.74 -27.32
N GLU A 616 -54.36 4.84 -26.35
CA GLU A 616 -53.19 4.43 -25.55
C GLU A 616 -52.23 3.57 -26.38
N TYR A 617 -52.73 2.69 -27.25
CA TYR A 617 -51.90 1.87 -28.14
C TYR A 617 -51.02 2.73 -29.06
N ILE A 618 -51.57 3.84 -29.57
CA ILE A 618 -50.84 4.85 -30.35
C ILE A 618 -49.85 5.62 -29.47
N ARG A 619 -50.27 6.06 -28.28
CA ARG A 619 -49.41 6.82 -27.36
C ARG A 619 -48.12 6.07 -27.02
N TRP A 620 -48.20 4.74 -26.87
CA TRP A 620 -47.07 3.89 -26.49
C TRP A 620 -46.37 3.23 -27.68
N GLN A 621 -46.54 3.73 -28.91
CA GLN A 621 -46.04 3.08 -30.14
C GLN A 621 -44.52 2.84 -30.21
N THR A 622 -43.73 3.64 -29.48
CA THR A 622 -42.27 3.53 -29.42
C THR A 622 -41.80 2.56 -28.33
N CYS A 623 -42.70 2.07 -27.48
CA CYS A 623 -42.40 1.24 -26.31
C CYS A 623 -42.86 -0.20 -26.54
N PHE A 624 -42.01 -1.01 -27.19
CA PHE A 624 -42.38 -2.38 -27.61
C PHE A 624 -42.93 -3.26 -26.48
N PRO A 625 -42.33 -3.29 -25.26
CA PRO A 625 -42.84 -4.14 -24.18
C PRO A 625 -44.26 -3.79 -23.74
N VAL A 626 -44.63 -2.50 -23.78
CA VAL A 626 -45.98 -2.03 -23.43
C VAL A 626 -46.94 -2.33 -24.58
N GLN A 627 -46.53 -2.09 -25.83
CA GLN A 627 -47.34 -2.43 -27.02
C GLN A 627 -47.66 -3.92 -27.11
N ASP A 628 -46.71 -4.80 -26.78
CA ASP A 628 -46.90 -6.25 -26.81
C ASP A 628 -48.06 -6.68 -25.90
N ILE A 629 -48.04 -6.16 -24.67
CA ILE A 629 -49.04 -6.43 -23.63
C ILE A 629 -50.42 -5.84 -24.00
N LEU A 630 -50.47 -4.66 -24.63
CA LEU A 630 -51.71 -4.05 -25.13
C LEU A 630 -52.26 -4.76 -26.38
N ARG A 631 -51.39 -5.33 -27.23
CA ARG A 631 -51.80 -6.14 -28.39
C ARG A 631 -52.46 -7.44 -27.94
N GLU A 632 -51.96 -8.09 -26.89
CA GLU A 632 -52.67 -9.23 -26.31
C GLU A 632 -54.08 -8.86 -25.83
N GLN A 633 -54.25 -7.64 -25.28
CA GLN A 633 -55.56 -7.13 -24.88
C GLN A 633 -56.49 -6.95 -26.08
N LEU A 634 -55.98 -6.48 -27.22
CA LEU A 634 -56.74 -6.41 -28.46
C LEU A 634 -57.31 -7.78 -28.83
N PHE A 635 -56.48 -8.82 -28.81
CA PHE A 635 -56.90 -10.16 -29.24
C PHE A 635 -57.84 -10.87 -28.26
N THR A 636 -57.82 -10.49 -26.98
CA THR A 636 -58.59 -11.15 -25.92
C THR A 636 -59.87 -10.40 -25.56
N GLN A 637 -59.85 -9.06 -25.54
CA GLN A 637 -60.98 -8.23 -25.07
C GLN A 637 -61.64 -7.42 -26.19
N PHE A 638 -60.87 -6.93 -27.15
CA PHE A 638 -61.37 -6.05 -28.21
C PHE A 638 -61.34 -6.69 -29.59
N LEU A 639 -61.42 -8.03 -29.66
CA LEU A 639 -61.31 -8.78 -30.90
C LEU A 639 -62.32 -8.28 -31.95
N THR A 640 -63.57 -8.04 -31.54
CA THR A 640 -64.66 -7.54 -32.39
C THR A 640 -64.60 -6.03 -32.65
N GLY A 641 -63.70 -5.30 -31.99
CA GLY A 641 -63.53 -3.85 -32.16
C GLY A 641 -62.87 -3.50 -33.50
N VAL A 642 -62.12 -4.44 -34.09
CA VAL A 642 -61.62 -4.36 -35.47
C VAL A 642 -62.59 -5.15 -36.34
N ASN A 643 -63.58 -4.47 -36.92
CA ASN A 643 -64.69 -5.09 -37.66
C ASN A 643 -64.69 -4.78 -39.16
N ASP A 644 -63.84 -3.85 -39.61
CA ASP A 644 -63.70 -3.49 -41.01
C ASP A 644 -62.23 -3.32 -41.42
N SER A 645 -62.02 -3.28 -42.74
CA SER A 645 -60.71 -3.14 -43.36
C SER A 645 -60.00 -1.81 -43.05
N ALA A 646 -60.75 -0.73 -42.80
CA ALA A 646 -60.18 0.59 -42.52
C ALA A 646 -59.63 0.68 -41.08
N MET A 647 -60.35 0.11 -40.12
CA MET A 647 -59.90 -0.03 -38.74
C MET A 647 -58.68 -0.96 -38.64
N LEU A 648 -58.71 -2.09 -39.36
CA LEU A 648 -57.54 -2.99 -39.40
C LEU A 648 -56.31 -2.26 -39.94
N LEU A 649 -56.47 -1.47 -41.02
CA LEU A 649 -55.37 -0.69 -41.59
C LEU A 649 -54.80 0.34 -40.61
N SER A 650 -55.66 1.01 -39.84
CA SER A 650 -55.25 1.96 -38.81
C SER A 650 -54.45 1.29 -37.69
N VAL A 651 -54.91 0.14 -37.20
CA VAL A 651 -54.23 -0.64 -36.15
C VAL A 651 -52.89 -1.16 -36.64
N VAL A 652 -52.82 -1.71 -37.86
CA VAL A 652 -51.55 -2.23 -38.43
C VAL A 652 -50.53 -1.11 -38.64
N LYS A 653 -50.94 0.08 -39.10
CA LYS A 653 -50.02 1.23 -39.26
C LYS A 653 -49.39 1.66 -37.95
N THR A 654 -50.16 1.62 -36.86
CA THR A 654 -49.78 2.05 -35.51
C THR A 654 -49.11 0.95 -34.68
N THR A 655 -49.12 -0.29 -35.18
CA THR A 655 -48.38 -1.42 -34.63
C THR A 655 -46.91 -1.35 -35.05
N SER A 656 -46.01 -1.68 -34.12
CA SER A 656 -44.58 -1.84 -34.40
C SER A 656 -44.31 -2.79 -35.58
N GLY A 657 -43.29 -2.48 -36.39
CA GLY A 657 -43.00 -3.20 -37.64
C GLY A 657 -42.87 -4.72 -37.50
N LEU A 658 -42.24 -5.17 -36.42
CA LEU A 658 -42.02 -6.59 -36.10
C LEU A 658 -43.33 -7.35 -35.80
N GLU A 659 -44.39 -6.65 -35.39
CA GLU A 659 -45.61 -7.28 -34.89
C GLU A 659 -46.82 -7.08 -35.82
N ARG A 660 -46.63 -6.36 -36.92
CA ARG A 660 -47.67 -6.13 -37.94
C ARG A 660 -48.21 -7.44 -38.50
N LEU A 661 -47.34 -8.41 -38.79
CA LEU A 661 -47.74 -9.70 -39.33
C LEU A 661 -48.63 -10.47 -38.33
N THR A 662 -48.32 -10.41 -37.04
CA THR A 662 -49.11 -11.05 -35.97
C THR A 662 -50.54 -10.49 -35.91
N VAL A 663 -50.69 -9.17 -36.02
CA VAL A 663 -52.02 -8.52 -36.07
C VAL A 663 -52.75 -8.91 -37.36
N ILE A 664 -52.09 -8.86 -38.51
CA ILE A 664 -52.69 -9.24 -39.80
C ILE A 664 -53.16 -10.70 -39.78
N ALA A 665 -52.34 -11.62 -39.26
CA ALA A 665 -52.66 -13.04 -39.18
C ALA A 665 -53.93 -13.32 -38.34
N LYS A 666 -54.24 -12.47 -37.36
CA LYS A 666 -55.44 -12.62 -36.52
C LYS A 666 -56.72 -12.15 -37.23
N TYR A 667 -56.60 -11.25 -38.21
CA TYR A 667 -57.72 -10.59 -38.90
C TYR A 667 -57.73 -10.84 -40.43
N THR A 668 -57.21 -11.99 -40.86
CA THR A 668 -57.10 -12.35 -42.29
C THR A 668 -58.42 -12.30 -43.04
N SER A 669 -59.54 -12.59 -42.36
CA SER A 669 -60.89 -12.54 -42.94
C SER A 669 -61.34 -11.14 -43.37
N LEU A 670 -60.74 -10.08 -42.83
CA LEU A 670 -61.04 -8.68 -43.18
C LEU A 670 -60.21 -8.18 -44.38
N ILE A 671 -59.33 -9.02 -44.93
CA ILE A 671 -58.52 -8.74 -46.12
C ILE A 671 -59.28 -9.25 -47.35
N SER A 672 -60.18 -8.40 -47.84
CA SER A 672 -61.13 -8.73 -48.92
C SER A 672 -60.78 -8.12 -50.27
N SER A 673 -59.78 -7.23 -50.36
CA SER A 673 -59.41 -6.56 -51.61
C SER A 673 -57.91 -6.59 -51.91
N LYS A 674 -57.59 -6.52 -53.21
CA LYS A 674 -56.22 -6.41 -53.73
C LYS A 674 -55.52 -5.16 -53.21
N GLU A 675 -56.25 -4.06 -53.07
CA GLU A 675 -55.71 -2.79 -52.54
C GLU A 675 -55.26 -2.92 -51.08
N LEU A 676 -56.04 -3.61 -50.24
CA LEU A 676 -55.67 -3.78 -48.84
C LEU A 676 -54.49 -4.75 -48.69
N PHE A 677 -54.49 -5.84 -49.46
CA PHE A 677 -53.38 -6.78 -49.54
C PHE A 677 -52.07 -6.08 -49.92
N THR A 678 -52.09 -5.26 -50.98
CA THR A 678 -50.91 -4.52 -51.43
C THR A 678 -50.47 -3.44 -50.45
N GLN A 679 -51.39 -2.78 -49.73
CA GLN A 679 -51.05 -1.81 -48.68
C GLN A 679 -50.36 -2.49 -47.49
N PHE A 680 -50.81 -3.66 -47.06
CA PHE A 680 -50.15 -4.41 -45.99
C PHE A 680 -48.79 -4.96 -46.42
N ALA A 681 -48.65 -5.44 -47.66
CA ALA A 681 -47.37 -5.86 -48.22
C ALA A 681 -46.30 -4.76 -48.17
N LYS A 682 -46.69 -3.48 -48.26
CA LYS A 682 -45.79 -2.32 -48.13
C LYS A 682 -45.44 -1.96 -46.69
N LEU A 683 -46.24 -2.40 -45.71
CA LEU A 683 -46.07 -2.07 -44.30
C LEU A 683 -45.30 -3.14 -43.51
N ILE A 684 -45.22 -4.37 -44.01
CA ILE A 684 -44.46 -5.46 -43.38
C ILE A 684 -42.99 -5.45 -43.82
N SER A 685 -42.11 -6.03 -43.00
CA SER A 685 -40.68 -6.13 -43.30
C SER A 685 -40.42 -7.11 -44.45
N GLU A 686 -39.30 -6.96 -45.18
CA GLU A 686 -38.91 -7.90 -46.25
C GLU A 686 -38.81 -9.36 -45.76
N GLN A 687 -38.41 -9.56 -44.51
CA GLN A 687 -38.26 -10.88 -43.90
C GLN A 687 -39.61 -11.57 -43.64
N ASP A 688 -40.68 -10.79 -43.48
CA ASP A 688 -42.03 -11.28 -43.18
C ASP A 688 -42.90 -11.46 -44.43
N LYS A 689 -42.42 -11.00 -45.60
CA LYS A 689 -43.18 -11.00 -46.85
C LYS A 689 -43.54 -12.40 -47.37
N GLU A 690 -42.64 -13.36 -47.22
CA GLU A 690 -42.92 -14.76 -47.61
C GLU A 690 -44.01 -15.36 -46.72
N ARG A 691 -43.91 -15.19 -45.40
CA ARG A 691 -44.95 -15.63 -44.45
C ARG A 691 -46.29 -14.94 -44.70
N TYR A 692 -46.28 -13.66 -45.09
CA TYR A 692 -47.49 -12.94 -45.47
C TYR A 692 -48.18 -13.52 -46.71
N LEU A 693 -47.40 -13.92 -47.72
CA LEU A 693 -47.92 -14.62 -48.90
C LEU A 693 -48.50 -16.00 -48.57
N ASP A 694 -47.95 -16.70 -47.58
CA ASP A 694 -48.51 -17.98 -47.14
C ASP A 694 -49.83 -17.83 -46.37
N LEU A 695 -49.94 -16.75 -45.58
CA LEU A 695 -51.06 -16.48 -44.69
C LEU A 695 -52.31 -15.97 -45.41
N ILE A 696 -52.14 -15.15 -46.44
CA ILE A 696 -53.26 -14.55 -47.18
C ILE A 696 -53.52 -15.36 -48.46
N PRO A 697 -54.76 -15.75 -48.76
CA PRO A 697 -55.11 -16.42 -50.01
C PRO A 697 -55.10 -15.42 -51.19
N TRP A 698 -53.91 -14.91 -51.52
CA TRP A 698 -53.69 -13.86 -52.51
C TRP A 698 -54.02 -14.31 -53.94
N GLU A 699 -54.09 -15.62 -54.19
CA GLU A 699 -54.56 -16.21 -55.45
C GLU A 699 -55.97 -15.73 -55.86
N ARG A 700 -56.79 -15.28 -54.88
CA ARG A 700 -58.12 -14.73 -55.15
C ARG A 700 -58.11 -13.34 -55.78
N PHE A 701 -56.96 -12.65 -55.75
CA PHE A 701 -56.80 -11.29 -56.28
C PHE A 701 -56.09 -11.26 -57.64
N ILE A 702 -55.80 -12.42 -58.23
CA ILE A 702 -55.00 -12.57 -59.45
C ILE A 702 -55.76 -13.43 -60.45
N GLY A 703 -56.10 -12.87 -61.62
CA GLY A 703 -56.81 -13.57 -62.71
C GLY A 703 -56.05 -13.59 -64.04
N SER A 704 -54.82 -13.06 -64.07
CA SER A 704 -53.99 -13.01 -65.28
C SER A 704 -52.50 -13.07 -64.97
N VAL A 705 -51.70 -13.47 -65.97
CA VAL A 705 -50.22 -13.43 -65.89
C VAL A 705 -49.69 -12.01 -65.67
N SER A 706 -50.38 -10.99 -66.20
CA SER A 706 -50.03 -9.57 -65.98
C SER A 706 -50.16 -9.20 -64.51
N GLU A 707 -51.30 -9.52 -63.89
CA GLU A 707 -51.54 -9.24 -62.46
C GLU A 707 -50.60 -10.04 -61.54
N LEU A 708 -50.26 -11.27 -61.92
CA LEU A 708 -49.24 -12.06 -61.21
C LEU A 708 -47.86 -11.38 -61.28
N THR A 709 -47.55 -10.76 -62.41
CA THR A 709 -46.29 -10.04 -62.64
C THR A 709 -46.26 -8.72 -61.87
N GLU A 710 -47.40 -8.07 -61.61
CA GLU A 710 -47.50 -6.88 -60.75
C GLU A 710 -47.01 -7.15 -59.32
N LEU A 711 -47.18 -8.37 -58.81
CA LEU A 711 -46.69 -8.76 -57.48
C LEU A 711 -45.15 -8.72 -57.38
N LYS A 712 -44.41 -8.76 -58.49
CA LYS A 712 -42.94 -8.55 -58.51
C LYS A 712 -42.51 -7.20 -57.93
N THR A 713 -43.40 -6.20 -57.98
CA THR A 713 -43.12 -4.87 -57.43
C THR A 713 -43.16 -4.86 -55.90
N LEU A 714 -43.74 -5.90 -55.28
CA LEU A 714 -43.94 -6.00 -53.84
C LEU A 714 -43.21 -7.19 -53.22
N PHE A 715 -42.97 -8.27 -53.97
CA PHE A 715 -42.38 -9.51 -53.48
C PHE A 715 -41.29 -10.02 -54.43
N SER A 716 -40.37 -10.84 -53.91
CA SER A 716 -39.35 -11.49 -54.75
C SER A 716 -40.01 -12.45 -55.75
N TRP A 717 -39.54 -12.42 -57.00
CA TRP A 717 -40.11 -13.29 -58.03
C TRP A 717 -39.87 -14.77 -57.73
N GLU A 718 -38.71 -15.11 -57.16
CA GLU A 718 -38.41 -16.48 -56.76
C GLU A 718 -39.39 -17.02 -55.70
N THR A 719 -39.80 -16.18 -54.74
CA THR A 719 -40.82 -16.52 -53.73
C THR A 719 -42.18 -16.74 -54.37
N ILE A 720 -42.60 -15.86 -55.29
CA ILE A 720 -43.86 -16.02 -56.03
C ILE A 720 -43.82 -17.31 -56.87
N GLN A 721 -42.75 -17.53 -57.64
CA GLN A 721 -42.60 -18.72 -58.50
C GLN A 721 -42.68 -20.04 -57.74
N LYS A 722 -42.10 -20.09 -56.53
CA LYS A 722 -42.20 -21.26 -55.66
C LYS A 722 -43.63 -21.58 -55.21
N LEU A 723 -44.54 -20.61 -55.22
CA LEU A 723 -45.94 -20.77 -54.77
C LEU A 723 -46.93 -20.96 -55.93
N ILE A 724 -46.62 -20.49 -57.14
CA ILE A 724 -47.46 -20.63 -58.35
C ILE A 724 -48.00 -22.06 -58.55
N PRO A 725 -47.18 -23.14 -58.59
CA PRO A 725 -47.67 -24.48 -58.88
C PRO A 725 -48.63 -25.05 -57.84
N PHE A 726 -48.71 -24.45 -56.64
CA PHE A 726 -49.53 -24.92 -55.53
C PHE A 726 -50.82 -24.11 -55.33
N ARG A 727 -50.90 -22.90 -55.92
CA ARG A 727 -51.97 -21.93 -55.64
C ARG A 727 -52.73 -21.49 -56.88
N LEU A 728 -52.13 -21.63 -58.07
CA LEU A 728 -52.66 -21.16 -59.33
C LEU A 728 -52.60 -22.27 -60.39
N THR A 729 -53.49 -22.18 -61.37
CA THR A 729 -53.54 -23.06 -62.54
C THR A 729 -53.47 -22.23 -63.81
N ALA A 730 -53.09 -22.83 -64.94
CA ALA A 730 -53.07 -22.16 -66.25
C ALA A 730 -54.44 -21.52 -66.57
N ALA A 731 -55.53 -22.22 -66.22
CA ALA A 731 -56.90 -21.74 -66.37
C ALA A 731 -57.23 -20.51 -65.51
N GLN A 732 -56.77 -20.45 -64.26
CA GLN A 732 -56.99 -19.29 -63.38
C GLN A 732 -56.20 -18.05 -63.81
N LEU A 733 -55.07 -18.24 -64.49
CA LEU A 733 -54.24 -17.15 -65.01
C LEU A 733 -54.55 -16.78 -66.45
N ASN A 734 -55.57 -17.40 -67.06
CA ASN A 734 -55.96 -17.21 -68.46
C ASN A 734 -54.75 -17.30 -69.42
N CYS A 735 -53.91 -18.31 -69.25
CA CYS A 735 -52.73 -18.54 -70.07
C CYS A 735 -52.66 -19.97 -70.62
N THR A 736 -51.85 -20.17 -71.65
CA THR A 736 -51.58 -21.50 -72.20
C THR A 736 -50.73 -22.34 -71.24
N GLU A 737 -50.79 -23.66 -71.33
CA GLU A 737 -49.96 -24.56 -70.51
C GLU A 737 -48.46 -24.36 -70.74
N GLU A 738 -48.07 -23.91 -71.94
CA GLU A 738 -46.70 -23.58 -72.30
C GLU A 738 -46.24 -22.28 -71.61
N GLU A 739 -47.09 -21.25 -71.60
CA GLU A 739 -46.84 -20.01 -70.85
C GLU A 739 -46.82 -20.26 -69.34
N PHE A 740 -47.72 -21.10 -68.83
CA PHE A 740 -47.77 -21.48 -67.42
C PHE A 740 -46.49 -22.23 -67.00
N SER A 741 -46.02 -23.16 -67.83
CA SER A 741 -44.78 -23.91 -67.60
C SER A 741 -43.54 -23.00 -67.56
N ALA A 742 -43.53 -21.91 -68.34
CA ALA A 742 -42.46 -20.92 -68.31
C ALA A 742 -42.42 -20.07 -67.02
N LEU A 743 -43.52 -20.02 -66.26
CA LEU A 743 -43.62 -19.32 -64.99
C LEU A 743 -43.09 -20.15 -63.80
N LEU A 744 -42.94 -21.47 -63.96
CA LEU A 744 -42.49 -22.38 -62.92
C LEU A 744 -40.97 -22.25 -62.63
N PRO A 745 -40.52 -22.49 -61.38
CA PRO A 745 -39.12 -22.37 -61.02
C PRO A 745 -38.27 -23.47 -61.68
N ARG A 746 -37.11 -23.10 -62.24
CA ARG A 746 -36.09 -24.07 -62.67
C ARG A 746 -35.30 -24.54 -61.46
N TYR A 747 -35.44 -25.81 -61.07
CA TYR A 747 -34.70 -26.38 -59.93
C TYR A 747 -33.19 -26.38 -60.19
N SER A 748 -32.41 -25.99 -59.18
CA SER A 748 -30.96 -26.04 -59.23
C SER A 748 -30.43 -27.49 -59.23
N PRO A 749 -29.22 -27.77 -59.76
CA PRO A 749 -28.61 -29.11 -59.72
C PRO A 749 -28.48 -29.68 -58.29
N GLN A 750 -28.33 -28.80 -57.30
CA GLN A 750 -28.24 -29.16 -55.88
C GLN A 750 -29.60 -29.61 -55.33
N GLU A 751 -30.70 -28.93 -55.67
CA GLU A 751 -32.05 -29.33 -55.26
C GLU A 751 -32.47 -30.66 -55.87
N LYS A 752 -32.07 -30.92 -57.13
CA LYS A 752 -32.31 -32.20 -57.79
C LYS A 752 -31.53 -33.35 -57.11
N ALA A 753 -30.25 -33.13 -56.78
CA ALA A 753 -29.44 -34.10 -56.07
C ALA A 753 -29.93 -34.38 -54.63
N LEU A 754 -30.57 -33.39 -53.99
CA LEU A 754 -31.14 -33.52 -52.64
C LEU A 754 -32.46 -34.30 -52.69
N LEU A 755 -33.31 -34.02 -53.69
CA LEU A 755 -34.53 -34.79 -53.97
C LEU A 755 -34.23 -36.28 -54.24
N ASP A 756 -33.16 -36.57 -54.99
CA ASP A 756 -32.78 -37.94 -55.36
C ASP A 756 -32.23 -38.76 -54.15
N LYS A 757 -31.72 -38.09 -53.11
CA LYS A 757 -31.09 -38.71 -51.94
C LYS A 757 -31.94 -38.67 -50.67
N PHE A 758 -33.09 -38.00 -50.71
CA PHE A 758 -33.90 -37.76 -49.53
C PHE A 758 -34.73 -38.99 -49.15
N ASP A 759 -34.43 -39.57 -47.98
CA ASP A 759 -35.18 -40.68 -47.39
C ASP A 759 -36.08 -40.18 -46.24
N CYS A 760 -37.39 -40.20 -46.47
CA CYS A 760 -38.40 -39.82 -45.48
C CYS A 760 -38.40 -40.71 -44.24
N ASN A 761 -38.15 -42.01 -44.40
CA ASN A 761 -38.19 -42.96 -43.28
C ASN A 761 -36.99 -42.73 -42.36
N TYR A 762 -35.81 -42.50 -42.93
CA TYR A 762 -34.62 -42.12 -42.19
C TYR A 762 -34.82 -40.81 -41.39
N ALA A 763 -35.39 -39.79 -42.03
CA ALA A 763 -35.68 -38.52 -41.36
C ALA A 763 -36.63 -38.70 -40.15
N ILE A 764 -37.65 -39.57 -40.28
CA ILE A 764 -38.58 -39.90 -39.19
C ILE A 764 -37.85 -40.61 -38.05
N GLU A 765 -36.96 -41.55 -38.35
CA GLU A 765 -36.21 -42.30 -37.33
C GLU A 765 -35.28 -41.43 -36.50
N GLU A 766 -34.52 -40.55 -37.15
CA GLU A 766 -33.59 -39.64 -36.45
C GLU A 766 -34.33 -38.62 -35.56
N LEU A 767 -35.46 -38.09 -36.04
CA LEU A 767 -36.29 -37.16 -35.25
C LEU A 767 -36.97 -37.85 -34.07
N LYS A 768 -37.38 -39.12 -34.22
CA LYS A 768 -37.90 -39.92 -33.09
C LYS A 768 -36.81 -40.18 -32.05
N ARG A 769 -35.60 -40.56 -32.50
CA ARG A 769 -34.46 -40.79 -31.60
C ARG A 769 -34.12 -39.55 -30.76
N TYR A 770 -34.24 -38.36 -31.35
CA TYR A 770 -34.11 -37.10 -30.60
C TYR A 770 -35.14 -36.94 -29.48
N LEU A 771 -36.39 -37.37 -29.70
CA LEU A 771 -37.45 -37.30 -28.69
C LEU A 771 -37.26 -38.35 -27.57
N ASP A 772 -36.73 -39.52 -27.91
CA ASP A 772 -36.57 -40.64 -26.97
C ASP A 772 -35.37 -40.46 -26.02
N GLU A 773 -34.29 -39.79 -26.46
CA GLU A 773 -33.05 -39.62 -25.69
C GLU A 773 -33.09 -38.47 -24.65
N GLY A 774 -34.18 -38.35 -23.87
CA GLY A 774 -34.48 -37.25 -22.92
C GLY A 774 -33.27 -36.53 -22.28
N TYR A 775 -33.23 -35.19 -22.42
CA TYR A 775 -32.12 -34.35 -21.93
C TYR A 775 -32.17 -34.10 -20.41
N PRO A 776 -31.01 -34.02 -19.72
CA PRO A 776 -30.94 -33.51 -18.36
C PRO A 776 -31.16 -31.98 -18.30
N PRO A 777 -31.70 -31.44 -17.18
CA PRO A 777 -32.37 -30.13 -17.08
C PRO A 777 -31.40 -28.95 -16.89
N LEU A 778 -30.34 -28.86 -17.71
CA LEU A 778 -29.38 -27.74 -17.65
C LEU A 778 -29.79 -26.54 -18.54
N PHE A 779 -30.75 -26.71 -19.45
CA PHE A 779 -31.30 -25.65 -20.27
C PHE A 779 -32.79 -25.49 -19.93
N GLY A 780 -33.24 -24.25 -19.69
CA GLY A 780 -34.54 -23.95 -19.09
C GLY A 780 -35.74 -24.67 -19.75
N PRO A 781 -36.77 -25.04 -18.98
CA PRO A 781 -37.83 -25.96 -19.40
C PRO A 781 -38.63 -25.51 -20.63
N ARG A 782 -38.71 -24.20 -20.90
CA ARG A 782 -39.37 -23.67 -22.11
C ARG A 782 -38.60 -23.99 -23.39
N LEU A 783 -37.27 -23.92 -23.37
CA LEU A 783 -36.42 -24.11 -24.56
C LEU A 783 -36.42 -25.58 -25.02
N LEU A 784 -36.51 -26.51 -24.06
CA LEU A 784 -36.65 -27.94 -24.35
C LEU A 784 -38.02 -28.28 -24.94
N ALA A 785 -39.09 -27.69 -24.39
CA ALA A 785 -40.47 -27.91 -24.85
C ALA A 785 -40.67 -27.43 -26.30
N ASP A 786 -40.13 -26.27 -26.67
CA ASP A 786 -40.23 -25.73 -28.02
C ASP A 786 -39.52 -26.62 -29.04
N LYS A 787 -38.30 -27.08 -28.75
CA LYS A 787 -37.56 -27.98 -29.66
C LYS A 787 -38.21 -29.36 -29.81
N GLN A 788 -38.76 -29.92 -28.73
CA GLN A 788 -39.55 -31.16 -28.80
C GLN A 788 -40.84 -30.99 -29.62
N LYS A 789 -41.49 -29.83 -29.51
CA LYS A 789 -42.65 -29.48 -30.33
C LYS A 789 -42.27 -29.39 -31.82
N THR A 790 -41.17 -28.70 -32.15
CA THR A 790 -40.67 -28.61 -33.53
C THR A 790 -40.33 -29.99 -34.10
N ALA A 791 -39.66 -30.87 -33.34
CA ALA A 791 -39.36 -32.23 -33.78
C ALA A 791 -40.63 -33.06 -34.05
N THR A 792 -41.64 -32.96 -33.17
CA THR A 792 -42.93 -33.63 -33.35
C THR A 792 -43.65 -33.15 -34.62
N GLN A 793 -43.68 -31.84 -34.85
CA GLN A 793 -44.28 -31.24 -36.05
C GLN A 793 -43.57 -31.68 -37.33
N LEU A 794 -42.23 -31.77 -37.30
CA LEU A 794 -41.45 -32.29 -38.42
C LEU A 794 -41.76 -33.77 -38.70
N ILE A 795 -41.91 -34.61 -37.67
CA ILE A 795 -42.30 -36.01 -37.84
C ILE A 795 -43.69 -36.13 -38.49
N GLU A 796 -44.65 -35.30 -38.07
CA GLU A 796 -45.99 -35.26 -38.68
C GLU A 796 -45.91 -34.83 -40.14
N ALA A 797 -45.12 -33.79 -40.45
CA ALA A 797 -44.87 -33.36 -41.82
C ALA A 797 -44.22 -34.48 -42.67
N MET A 798 -43.23 -35.20 -42.13
CA MET A 798 -42.58 -36.31 -42.85
C MET A 798 -43.54 -37.48 -43.11
N LYS A 799 -44.46 -37.76 -42.18
CA LYS A 799 -45.48 -38.81 -42.31
C LYS A 799 -46.67 -38.42 -43.19
N SER A 800 -46.87 -37.13 -43.43
CA SER A 800 -47.99 -36.66 -44.25
C SER A 800 -47.92 -37.26 -45.65
N LYS A 801 -49.01 -37.90 -46.06
CA LYS A 801 -49.23 -38.36 -47.43
C LYS A 801 -49.59 -37.21 -48.38
N HIS A 802 -49.92 -36.04 -47.83
CA HIS A 802 -50.29 -34.84 -48.59
C HIS A 802 -49.08 -33.95 -48.91
N LEU A 803 -47.91 -34.23 -48.34
CA LEU A 803 -46.67 -33.50 -48.61
C LEU A 803 -45.77 -34.30 -49.56
N THR A 804 -45.27 -33.63 -50.59
CA THR A 804 -44.25 -34.12 -51.50
C THR A 804 -42.87 -34.17 -50.81
N SER A 805 -41.93 -34.91 -51.39
CA SER A 805 -40.54 -34.95 -50.89
C SER A 805 -39.89 -33.56 -50.85
N LEU A 806 -40.22 -32.68 -51.79
CA LEU A 806 -39.72 -31.31 -51.79
C LEU A 806 -40.29 -30.47 -50.64
N GLU A 807 -41.58 -30.58 -50.35
CA GLU A 807 -42.22 -29.86 -49.23
C GLU A 807 -41.72 -30.37 -47.88
N LYS A 808 -41.41 -31.68 -47.79
CA LYS A 808 -40.76 -32.27 -46.62
C LYS A 808 -39.35 -31.73 -46.42
N ILE A 809 -38.55 -31.62 -47.49
CA ILE A 809 -37.23 -30.98 -47.45
C ILE A 809 -37.35 -29.50 -47.04
N LYS A 810 -38.30 -28.75 -47.60
CA LYS A 810 -38.55 -27.36 -47.23
C LYS A 810 -38.95 -27.21 -45.76
N ALA A 811 -39.81 -28.08 -45.24
CA ALA A 811 -40.18 -28.07 -43.83
C ALA A 811 -38.95 -28.22 -42.92
N LEU A 812 -38.00 -29.10 -43.29
CA LEU A 812 -36.73 -29.25 -42.58
C LEU A 812 -35.84 -27.99 -42.69
N GLN A 813 -35.74 -27.37 -43.87
CA GLN A 813 -34.96 -26.14 -44.07
C GLN A 813 -35.54 -24.97 -43.27
N THR A 814 -36.85 -24.78 -43.31
CA THR A 814 -37.56 -23.73 -42.57
C THR A 814 -37.40 -23.91 -41.07
N ALA A 815 -37.51 -25.15 -40.57
CA ALA A 815 -37.28 -25.43 -39.16
C ALA A 815 -35.83 -25.15 -38.75
N LEU A 816 -34.84 -25.48 -39.59
CA LEU A 816 -33.44 -25.20 -39.29
C LEU A 816 -33.16 -23.69 -39.19
N LEU A 817 -33.68 -22.91 -40.15
CA LEU A 817 -33.54 -21.45 -40.15
C LEU A 817 -34.24 -20.80 -38.95
N ASP A 818 -35.43 -21.27 -38.59
CA ASP A 818 -36.19 -20.77 -37.45
C ASP A 818 -35.52 -21.10 -36.11
N LEU A 819 -34.90 -22.28 -35.99
CA LEU A 819 -34.09 -22.65 -34.83
C LEU A 819 -32.81 -21.80 -34.73
N ASP A 820 -32.10 -21.60 -35.83
CA ASP A 820 -30.89 -20.75 -35.87
C ASP A 820 -31.22 -19.29 -35.52
N TYR A 821 -32.32 -18.75 -36.05
CA TYR A 821 -32.78 -17.39 -35.77
C TYR A 821 -33.20 -17.22 -34.29
N ARG A 822 -33.98 -18.15 -33.73
CA ARG A 822 -34.50 -18.01 -32.36
C ARG A 822 -33.45 -18.23 -31.28
N TYR A 823 -32.44 -19.06 -31.56
CA TYR A 823 -31.51 -19.52 -30.52
C TYR A 823 -30.04 -19.11 -30.75
N HIS A 824 -29.72 -18.47 -31.89
CA HIS A 824 -28.39 -17.91 -32.21
C HIS A 824 -27.23 -18.90 -31.94
N SER A 825 -27.48 -20.21 -32.12
CA SER A 825 -26.51 -21.26 -31.80
C SER A 825 -26.65 -22.44 -32.75
N PRO A 826 -25.76 -22.57 -33.75
CA PRO A 826 -25.79 -23.69 -34.71
C PRO A 826 -25.31 -25.03 -34.11
N ARG A 827 -25.23 -25.13 -32.77
CA ARG A 827 -24.70 -26.29 -32.03
C ARG A 827 -25.76 -27.12 -31.32
N GLY A 828 -27.04 -26.81 -31.49
CA GLY A 828 -28.12 -27.62 -30.93
C GLY A 828 -28.25 -28.97 -31.64
N ARG A 829 -28.58 -30.02 -30.87
CA ARG A 829 -28.63 -31.40 -31.38
C ARG A 829 -29.70 -31.60 -32.45
N LEU A 830 -30.86 -30.95 -32.31
CA LEU A 830 -31.94 -31.02 -33.30
C LEU A 830 -31.50 -30.36 -34.62
N GLU A 831 -30.83 -29.22 -34.53
CA GLU A 831 -30.25 -28.49 -35.67
C GLU A 831 -29.21 -29.34 -36.41
N GLN A 832 -28.37 -30.06 -35.67
CA GLN A 832 -27.40 -31.00 -36.25
C GLN A 832 -28.06 -32.19 -36.95
N ILE A 833 -29.13 -32.75 -36.37
CA ILE A 833 -29.90 -33.84 -36.97
C ILE A 833 -30.56 -33.37 -38.28
N ILE A 834 -31.25 -32.22 -38.25
CA ILE A 834 -31.89 -31.63 -39.43
C ILE A 834 -30.85 -31.33 -40.52
N SER A 835 -29.71 -30.73 -40.15
CA SER A 835 -28.60 -30.48 -41.08
C SER A 835 -28.01 -31.77 -41.65
N GLY A 836 -27.93 -32.84 -40.85
CA GLY A 836 -27.46 -34.16 -41.28
C GLY A 836 -28.39 -34.82 -42.29
N ILE A 837 -29.71 -34.74 -42.07
CA ILE A 837 -30.74 -35.22 -43.00
C ILE A 837 -30.65 -34.44 -44.33
N LEU A 838 -30.55 -33.11 -44.27
CA LEU A 838 -30.44 -32.25 -45.46
C LEU A 838 -29.14 -32.45 -46.25
N LYS A 839 -28.11 -33.06 -45.65
CA LYS A 839 -26.84 -33.41 -46.31
C LYS A 839 -26.83 -34.84 -46.90
N GLY A 840 -27.90 -35.62 -46.73
CA GLY A 840 -28.03 -36.97 -47.28
C GLY A 840 -27.09 -38.01 -46.66
N LYS A 841 -26.75 -37.89 -45.36
CA LYS A 841 -25.96 -38.91 -44.66
C LYS A 841 -26.80 -40.19 -44.43
N THR A 842 -26.34 -41.32 -44.98
CA THR A 842 -26.89 -42.67 -44.74
C THR A 842 -26.22 -43.37 -43.53
N PRO A 843 -26.84 -44.42 -42.95
CA PRO A 843 -26.42 -44.95 -41.66
C PRO A 843 -25.03 -45.60 -41.73
N SER A 844 -24.07 -45.09 -40.94
CA SER A 844 -22.92 -45.89 -40.55
C SER A 844 -23.38 -46.90 -39.51
N ALA A 845 -23.25 -48.19 -39.82
CA ALA A 845 -23.31 -49.23 -38.81
C ALA A 845 -22.27 -48.93 -37.71
N TYR A 846 -22.66 -49.19 -36.47
CA TYR A 846 -21.97 -48.98 -35.19
C TYR A 846 -22.44 -47.79 -34.34
N SER A 847 -23.33 -48.17 -33.44
CA SER A 847 -23.69 -47.60 -32.16
C SER A 847 -22.51 -47.21 -31.26
N SER A 848 -22.80 -46.26 -30.37
CA SER A 848 -22.08 -45.84 -29.16
C SER A 848 -21.09 -44.67 -29.33
N ASN A 849 -21.61 -43.47 -29.05
CA ASN A 849 -20.85 -42.24 -28.83
C ASN A 849 -20.10 -42.23 -27.48
N SER A 850 -19.71 -43.39 -26.96
CA SER A 850 -18.75 -43.53 -25.84
C SER A 850 -17.29 -43.56 -26.32
N ALA A 851 -17.03 -43.73 -27.63
CA ALA A 851 -15.66 -43.83 -28.17
C ALA A 851 -15.06 -42.50 -28.67
N ALA A 852 -15.87 -41.48 -29.00
CA ALA A 852 -15.36 -40.20 -29.53
C ALA A 852 -14.78 -39.26 -28.44
N MET A 853 -14.99 -39.56 -27.15
CA MET A 853 -14.36 -38.80 -26.06
C MET A 853 -12.93 -39.29 -25.73
N PHE A 854 -12.52 -40.46 -26.25
CA PHE A 854 -11.14 -40.96 -26.15
C PHE A 854 -10.23 -40.54 -27.30
N ALA A 855 -10.78 -40.05 -28.42
CA ALA A 855 -9.98 -39.45 -29.51
C ALA A 855 -9.58 -37.98 -29.24
N ARG A 856 -9.91 -37.44 -28.06
CA ARG A 856 -9.49 -36.10 -27.58
C ARG A 856 -8.11 -36.09 -26.89
N TYR A 857 -7.37 -37.20 -26.89
CA TYR A 857 -6.06 -37.27 -26.22
C TYR A 857 -4.85 -37.55 -27.11
N GLU A 858 -4.99 -37.69 -28.42
CA GLU A 858 -3.83 -37.73 -29.32
C GLU A 858 -4.11 -36.85 -30.54
N GLN A 859 -3.22 -35.86 -30.75
CA GLN A 859 -3.17 -34.88 -31.87
C GLN A 859 -3.83 -33.50 -31.62
N ILE A 860 -3.29 -32.77 -30.64
CA ILE A 860 -2.92 -31.34 -30.78
C ILE A 860 -1.45 -31.38 -31.28
N PRO A 861 -0.94 -30.54 -32.21
CA PRO A 861 -1.43 -29.22 -32.63
C PRO A 861 -1.50 -29.01 -34.17
N GLU A 862 -2.31 -28.06 -34.63
CA GLU A 862 -1.99 -27.10 -35.72
C GLU A 862 -3.27 -26.38 -36.16
N HIS A 863 -3.65 -25.34 -35.41
CA HIS A 863 -4.20 -24.07 -35.92
C HIS A 863 -4.67 -23.18 -34.76
N GLU A 864 -3.75 -22.83 -33.86
CA GLU A 864 -3.79 -21.61 -33.05
C GLU A 864 -2.52 -20.79 -33.32
N GLU A 865 -2.27 -20.51 -34.59
CA GLU A 865 -1.38 -19.42 -35.02
C GLU A 865 -2.10 -18.62 -36.09
N ARG A 866 -3.06 -17.82 -35.64
CA ARG A 866 -3.62 -16.65 -36.34
C ARG A 866 -4.66 -16.06 -35.40
N LEU A 867 -4.20 -15.33 -34.40
CA LEU A 867 -4.75 -14.03 -33.99
C LEU A 867 -4.00 -13.54 -32.74
N ASN A 868 -3.12 -12.58 -33.02
CA ASN A 868 -2.71 -11.46 -32.20
C ASN A 868 -1.42 -11.51 -31.34
N PRO A 869 -0.77 -10.32 -31.26
CA PRO A 869 0.69 -10.21 -31.38
C PRO A 869 1.29 -9.40 -30.20
N LEU A 870 2.63 -9.33 -30.20
CA LEU A 870 3.47 -8.36 -29.46
C LEU A 870 3.55 -8.46 -27.92
N ARG A 871 4.64 -9.09 -27.48
CA ARG A 871 5.60 -8.67 -26.41
C ARG A 871 6.71 -9.73 -26.40
N HIS A 872 8.01 -9.49 -26.63
CA HIS A 872 8.85 -8.30 -26.52
C HIS A 872 10.04 -8.38 -27.48
N GLY A 873 10.48 -7.22 -27.97
CA GLY A 873 11.87 -6.95 -28.31
C GLY A 873 12.28 -5.66 -27.60
N ASN A 874 13.31 -5.76 -26.76
CA ASN A 874 13.84 -4.83 -25.74
C ASN A 874 13.01 -4.70 -24.45
#